data_AF-A0A836WHB4-F1
#
_entry.id   AF-A0A836WHB4-F1
#
_cell.length_a   1.000
_cell.length_b   1.000
_cell.length_c   1.000
_cell.angle_alpha   90.00
_cell.angle_beta   90.00
_cell.angle_gamma   90.00
#
_symmetry.space_group_name_H-M   'P 1'
#
loop_
_entity.id
_entity.type
_entity.pdbx_description
1 polymer ?
#
loop_
_entity_poly.entity_id
_entity_poly.type
_entity_poly.pdbx_seq_one_letter_code
_entity_poly.pdbx_strand_id
1 'polypeptide(L)'
;MPLESFGEEQIYNLERIGSFGKFYTGESFPIEYIMTTFASAELSELTFARDIRPDKIDFELLMQRDIDEERVRLEMEPYLNPSDENFTPAEIRSRSVFFPPLLAAIVPTKGKAMEAYYTDENNDITLTQNKEHVIREWPGLFKLTYFSSSNPHAYRLQMNTRKDEQTTEIGVQREPVQLEIRIAKGNEYGAKLVIIDGQHRLFTIKQVYNKHPELLDDLGVPVCILFAPNATVQKNREYGPYRVPTVPEVFRHLFVDVNNTAKQVGGHFNILLSDDTIGSLACRKFCDYVFNNQGPEGLATLEWNTKIQRDSAKITRTYSITSIGIIDKALDESVRNRKLLFKYLLNLDDVKNKLYPNGDDDEIAPDSPPVKWNKFSLSQKNILEAQVKKYLIPCLDSIFFGTHEFIAVFEIFCNELNQLKSLAESEQPDALEARQVINQILDYMPIGEGKSYEGARIICRNFESKVKKEKNRQTSPMIQYALFQRALFEAWAQMLDIARGIIDDPRNATKGFVKLLDLALQEKGQFFMFDQLYMQHTVFSGTQIIVRQETRKILTQLLIAHLTNPFHSQQVCSEMGVADDNFARLVLKLQEKGRAAASEFPKYYEMARKKTFKINYRVYLSINGEERAELAEAEEEQKRHLQEVKEGIRAKIEVSDKFDRLVDKHVKADVELATETLKNNLYESDTLLEASEGVNG
;
A
#
# COMPACT_ATOMS: atom_id res chain seq x y z
N MET A 1 25.72 13.38 65.47
CA MET A 1 25.52 13.90 64.11
C MET A 1 24.02 13.89 63.86
N PRO A 2 23.37 15.03 63.61
CA PRO A 2 21.93 15.07 63.36
C PRO A 2 21.66 14.54 61.94
N LEU A 3 20.58 13.79 61.80
CA LEU A 3 20.01 13.39 60.52
C LEU A 3 19.60 14.66 59.76
N GLU A 4 20.38 15.03 58.74
CA GLU A 4 19.95 15.98 57.73
C GLU A 4 18.68 15.43 57.07
N SER A 5 17.68 16.30 56.96
CA SER A 5 16.41 16.01 56.33
C SER A 5 16.63 15.45 54.92
N PHE A 6 16.24 14.20 54.70
CA PHE A 6 15.82 13.79 53.37
C PHE A 6 14.65 14.70 53.00
N GLY A 7 14.91 15.72 52.17
CA GLY A 7 13.84 16.37 51.44
C GLY A 7 13.12 15.28 50.67
N GLU A 8 11.78 15.27 50.72
CA GLU A 8 10.96 14.33 49.96
C GLU A 8 11.49 14.29 48.51
N GLU A 9 11.98 13.14 48.04
CA GLU A 9 12.30 12.98 46.62
C GLU A 9 11.03 13.36 45.85
N GLN A 10 11.08 14.45 45.08
CA GLN A 10 9.97 14.84 44.20
C GLN A 10 9.80 13.73 43.15
N ILE A 11 8.87 12.81 43.43
CA ILE A 11 8.56 11.65 42.59
C ILE A 11 8.09 12.09 41.20
N TYR A 12 7.42 13.25 41.12
CA TYR A 12 7.00 13.90 39.89
C TYR A 12 7.99 15.00 39.54
N ASN A 13 8.65 14.87 38.39
CA ASN A 13 9.81 15.67 38.01
C ASN A 13 9.53 16.65 36.85
N LEU A 14 8.30 16.65 36.32
CA LEU A 14 7.83 17.63 35.35
C LEU A 14 6.48 18.19 35.81
N GLU A 15 6.38 19.51 35.91
CA GLU A 15 5.17 20.23 36.32
C GLU A 15 4.73 21.22 35.24
N ARG A 16 3.43 21.24 34.92
CA ARG A 16 2.82 22.13 33.93
C ARG A 16 1.48 22.66 34.43
N ILE A 17 1.16 23.89 34.09
CA ILE A 17 -0.16 24.49 34.31
C ILE A 17 -0.80 24.73 32.95
N GLY A 18 -2.05 24.33 32.80
CA GLY A 18 -2.74 24.48 31.53
C GLY A 18 -4.25 24.43 31.63
N SER A 19 -4.86 24.40 30.45
CA SER A 19 -6.30 24.25 30.25
C SER A 19 -6.67 22.80 30.04
N PHE A 20 -7.57 22.27 30.87
CA PHE A 20 -8.08 20.91 30.78
C PHE A 20 -9.31 20.79 29.88
N GLY A 21 -9.40 19.70 29.13
CA GLY A 21 -10.58 19.34 28.35
C GLY A 21 -10.74 17.84 28.15
N LYS A 22 -11.90 17.46 27.59
CA LYS A 22 -12.24 16.06 27.28
C LYS A 22 -12.94 15.99 25.93
N PHE A 23 -12.50 15.04 25.11
CA PHE A 23 -13.20 14.59 23.91
C PHE A 23 -13.99 13.32 24.24
N TYR A 24 -15.31 13.47 24.28
CA TYR A 24 -16.26 12.39 24.50
C TYR A 24 -17.60 12.76 23.86
N THR A 25 -17.97 12.07 22.77
CA THR A 25 -19.17 12.35 21.97
C THR A 25 -19.84 11.04 21.58
N GLY A 26 -21.17 10.94 21.71
CA GLY A 26 -21.92 9.77 21.27
C GLY A 26 -21.41 8.43 21.83
N GLU A 27 -21.08 8.40 23.13
CA GLU A 27 -20.53 7.23 23.83
C GLU A 27 -19.14 6.75 23.36
N SER A 28 -18.40 7.58 22.60
CA SER A 28 -17.03 7.26 22.14
C SER A 28 -16.03 7.05 23.30
N PHE A 29 -14.91 6.38 23.05
CA PHE A 29 -13.91 6.17 24.11
C PHE A 29 -13.32 7.53 24.57
N PRO A 30 -13.34 7.86 25.88
CA PRO A 30 -13.00 9.20 26.33
C PRO A 30 -11.49 9.46 26.25
N ILE A 31 -11.13 10.63 25.70
CA ILE A 31 -9.77 11.16 25.70
C ILE A 31 -9.76 12.48 26.46
N GLU A 32 -8.86 12.60 27.43
CA GLU A 32 -8.66 13.82 28.19
C GLU A 32 -7.35 14.49 27.75
N TYR A 33 -7.32 15.82 27.85
CA TYR A 33 -6.17 16.58 27.41
C TYR A 33 -5.88 17.79 28.29
N ILE A 34 -4.62 18.22 28.28
CA ILE A 34 -4.17 19.49 28.84
C ILE A 34 -3.42 20.26 27.76
N MET A 35 -3.90 21.46 27.48
CA MET A 35 -3.19 22.43 26.64
C MET A 35 -2.28 23.27 27.53
N THR A 36 -0.97 23.22 27.28
CA THR A 36 0.07 23.94 28.02
C THR A 36 1.11 24.50 27.04
N THR A 37 2.05 25.30 27.53
CA THR A 37 3.18 25.83 26.75
C THR A 37 4.49 25.22 27.25
N PHE A 38 5.44 24.99 26.34
CA PHE A 38 6.82 24.59 26.63
C PHE A 38 7.77 25.66 26.08
N ALA A 39 8.81 26.01 26.83
CA ALA A 39 9.96 26.72 26.27
C ALA A 39 10.79 25.78 25.38
N SER A 40 11.52 26.36 24.42
CA SER A 40 12.36 25.60 23.47
C SER A 40 13.34 24.63 24.17
N ALA A 41 13.92 25.02 25.31
CA ALA A 41 14.82 24.19 26.12
C ALA A 41 14.14 22.93 26.71
N GLU A 42 12.86 23.05 27.05
CA GLU A 42 12.08 22.01 27.73
C GLU A 42 11.51 20.98 26.75
N LEU A 43 11.55 21.25 25.44
CA LEU A 43 11.13 20.31 24.40
C LEU A 43 11.98 19.02 24.39
N SER A 44 13.14 19.03 25.02
CA SER A 44 13.97 17.84 25.27
C SER A 44 13.22 16.73 26.03
N GLU A 45 12.25 17.09 26.87
CA GLU A 45 11.39 16.16 27.62
C GLU A 45 10.37 15.42 26.72
N LEU A 46 10.13 15.92 25.50
CA LEU A 46 9.28 15.27 24.51
C LEU A 46 10.06 14.20 23.74
N THR A 47 9.49 13.00 23.70
CA THR A 47 10.06 11.78 23.09
C THR A 47 9.44 11.55 21.71
N PHE A 48 10.27 11.19 20.73
CA PHE A 48 9.76 10.79 19.41
C PHE A 48 9.21 9.36 19.46
N ALA A 49 8.19 9.07 18.66
CA ALA A 49 7.63 7.72 18.56
C ALA A 49 8.69 6.67 18.18
N ARG A 50 9.73 7.03 17.41
CA ARG A 50 10.84 6.15 17.02
C ARG A 50 11.67 5.61 18.20
N ASP A 51 11.68 6.31 19.32
CA ASP A 51 12.54 6.01 20.47
C ASP A 51 11.91 5.00 21.45
N ILE A 52 10.65 4.61 21.22
CA ILE A 52 9.89 3.66 22.05
C ILE A 52 9.64 2.38 21.27
N ARG A 53 9.78 1.23 21.95
CA ARG A 53 9.56 -0.11 21.39
C ARG A 53 8.28 -0.70 21.98
N PRO A 54 7.27 -1.01 21.16
CA PRO A 54 6.14 -1.83 21.60
C PRO A 54 6.57 -3.30 21.75
N ASP A 55 5.97 -4.04 22.67
CA ASP A 55 6.25 -5.48 22.92
C ASP A 55 5.92 -6.38 21.71
N LYS A 56 5.08 -5.90 20.79
CA LYS A 56 4.87 -6.48 19.46
C LYS A 56 5.17 -5.42 18.42
N ILE A 57 6.15 -5.68 17.57
CA ILE A 57 6.47 -4.79 16.44
C ILE A 57 5.35 -4.94 15.41
N ASP A 58 4.47 -3.96 15.42
CA ASP A 58 3.44 -3.79 14.39
C ASP A 58 4.04 -3.04 13.21
N PHE A 59 3.81 -3.53 12.00
CA PHE A 59 4.27 -2.94 10.75
C PHE A 59 3.83 -1.47 10.60
N GLU A 60 2.68 -1.10 11.17
CA GLU A 60 2.19 0.29 11.17
C GLU A 60 3.00 1.22 12.09
N LEU A 61 3.67 0.71 13.13
CA LEU A 61 4.55 1.49 14.01
C LEU A 61 5.92 1.78 13.35
N LEU A 62 6.31 1.00 12.35
CA LEU A 62 7.51 1.24 11.53
C LEU A 62 7.30 2.41 10.55
N MET A 63 6.08 2.59 10.03
CA MET A 63 5.71 3.72 9.16
C MET A 63 5.76 5.09 9.86
N GLN A 64 5.76 5.08 11.18
CA GLN A 64 5.68 6.27 12.05
C GLN A 64 7.05 6.77 12.53
N ARG A 65 8.16 6.23 12.01
CA ARG A 65 9.54 6.56 12.43
C ARG A 65 10.27 7.54 11.51
N ASP A 66 9.71 7.87 10.35
CA ASP A 66 10.39 8.65 9.31
C ASP A 66 10.21 10.16 9.53
N ILE A 67 11.29 10.83 9.89
CA ILE A 67 11.37 12.29 9.91
C ILE A 67 12.09 12.69 8.63
N ASP A 68 11.41 13.45 7.78
CA ASP A 68 11.96 14.03 6.56
C ASP A 68 12.94 15.15 6.93
N GLU A 69 14.18 14.76 7.22
CA GLU A 69 15.27 15.68 7.60
C GLU A 69 15.62 16.65 6.46
N GLU A 70 15.38 16.26 5.20
CA GLU A 70 15.51 17.11 4.02
C GLU A 70 14.48 18.24 4.02
N ARG A 71 13.19 17.91 4.21
CA ARG A 71 12.14 18.92 4.35
C ARG A 71 12.39 19.83 5.55
N VAL A 72 12.88 19.26 6.65
CA VAL A 72 13.25 20.06 7.82
C VAL A 72 14.38 21.02 7.46
N ARG A 73 15.45 20.57 6.80
CA ARG A 73 16.61 21.39 6.44
C ARG A 73 16.33 22.41 5.33
N LEU A 74 15.56 22.04 4.32
CA LEU A 74 15.36 22.84 3.10
C LEU A 74 14.16 23.78 3.20
N GLU A 75 13.12 23.42 3.96
CA GLU A 75 11.89 24.21 4.05
C GLU A 75 11.64 24.77 5.46
N MET A 76 11.78 23.96 6.51
CA MET A 76 11.31 24.34 7.86
C MET A 76 12.38 25.07 8.69
N GLU A 77 13.65 24.72 8.57
CA GLU A 77 14.77 25.39 9.23
C GLU A 77 14.93 26.82 8.68
N PRO A 78 14.91 27.07 7.34
CA PRO A 78 14.93 28.43 6.80
C PRO A 78 13.65 29.24 7.10
N TYR A 79 12.57 28.58 7.53
CA TYR A 79 11.35 29.24 7.98
C TYR A 79 11.47 29.80 9.40
N LEU A 80 12.21 29.12 10.29
CA LEU A 80 12.52 29.59 11.65
C LEU A 80 13.78 30.46 11.71
N ASN A 81 14.77 30.18 10.85
CA ASN A 81 16.05 30.87 10.78
C ASN A 81 16.31 31.34 9.33
N PRO A 82 15.59 32.37 8.85
CA PRO A 82 15.80 32.89 7.50
C PRO A 82 17.17 33.57 7.40
N SER A 83 17.98 33.15 6.41
CA SER A 83 19.29 33.75 6.13
C SER A 83 19.21 34.86 5.08
N ASP A 84 20.13 35.82 5.17
CA ASP A 84 20.32 36.91 4.18
C ASP A 84 20.71 36.39 2.77
N GLU A 85 21.09 35.12 2.64
CA GLU A 85 21.38 34.47 1.36
C GLU A 85 20.10 34.16 0.54
N ASN A 86 18.96 33.98 1.22
CA ASN A 86 17.71 33.54 0.60
C ASN A 86 16.58 34.59 0.67
N PHE A 87 16.67 35.57 1.57
CA PHE A 87 15.65 36.59 1.78
C PHE A 87 16.28 37.95 2.03
N THR A 88 15.64 39.01 1.54
CA THR A 88 16.06 40.38 1.85
C THR A 88 15.69 40.77 3.28
N PRO A 89 16.41 41.72 3.93
CA PRO A 89 16.07 42.18 5.28
C PRO A 89 14.64 42.73 5.44
N ALA A 90 14.02 43.20 4.36
CA ALA A 90 12.63 43.64 4.35
C ALA A 90 11.64 42.45 4.33
N GLU A 91 11.97 41.36 3.64
CA GLU A 91 11.18 40.13 3.61
C GLU A 91 11.27 39.38 4.93
N ILE A 92 12.44 39.33 5.57
CA ILE A 92 12.62 38.71 6.88
C ILE A 92 11.72 39.40 7.93
N ARG A 93 11.69 40.73 7.94
CA ARG A 93 10.88 41.53 8.89
C ARG A 93 9.38 41.45 8.65
N SER A 94 8.92 41.03 7.48
CA SER A 94 7.49 40.96 7.12
C SER A 94 6.91 39.54 7.19
N ARG A 95 7.74 38.53 7.45
CA ARG A 95 7.28 37.14 7.59
C ARG A 95 6.59 36.91 8.93
N SER A 96 5.44 36.28 8.87
CA SER A 96 4.75 35.73 10.04
C SER A 96 5.15 34.26 10.20
N VAL A 97 5.76 33.93 11.33
CA VAL A 97 6.17 32.57 11.69
C VAL A 97 5.19 32.01 12.70
N PHE A 98 4.56 30.89 12.39
CA PHE A 98 3.63 30.21 13.30
C PHE A 98 3.70 28.70 13.11
N PHE A 99 3.91 27.96 14.20
CA PHE A 99 3.69 26.53 14.23
C PHE A 99 2.39 26.19 14.95
N PRO A 100 1.55 25.31 14.39
CA PRO A 100 0.44 24.75 15.12
C PRO A 100 0.93 23.99 16.37
N PRO A 101 0.07 23.76 17.37
CA PRO A 101 0.42 23.03 18.58
C PRO A 101 0.98 21.63 18.30
N LEU A 102 1.91 21.19 19.14
CA LEU A 102 2.39 19.80 19.15
C LEU A 102 1.38 18.93 19.88
N LEU A 103 1.18 17.70 19.39
CA LEU A 103 0.31 16.72 20.03
C LEU A 103 1.17 15.64 20.69
N ALA A 104 1.13 15.57 22.02
CA ALA A 104 1.86 14.60 22.82
C ALA A 104 0.89 13.68 23.56
N ALA A 105 1.30 12.43 23.83
CA ALA A 105 0.56 11.50 24.66
C ALA A 105 1.37 11.08 25.88
N ILE A 106 0.71 10.95 27.03
CA ILE A 106 1.30 10.35 28.23
C ILE A 106 1.27 8.83 28.06
N VAL A 107 2.44 8.21 27.96
CA VAL A 107 2.57 6.77 27.74
C VAL A 107 3.26 6.12 28.95
N PRO A 108 2.70 5.07 29.56
CA PRO A 108 3.36 4.33 30.63
C PRO A 108 4.48 3.47 30.04
N THR A 109 5.68 3.57 30.61
CA THR A 109 6.86 2.88 30.09
C THR A 109 7.71 2.28 31.20
N LYS A 110 8.40 1.20 30.85
CA LYS A 110 9.51 0.63 31.62
C LYS A 110 10.72 0.59 30.71
N GLY A 111 11.59 1.58 30.84
CA GLY A 111 12.70 1.78 29.91
C GLY A 111 12.27 2.21 28.51
N LYS A 112 12.47 1.32 27.51
CA LYS A 112 12.01 1.54 26.13
C LYS A 112 10.71 0.81 25.81
N ALA A 113 10.23 -0.07 26.68
CA ALA A 113 9.00 -0.83 26.48
C ALA A 113 7.78 -0.02 26.92
N MET A 114 6.72 -0.07 26.10
CA MET A 114 5.42 0.54 26.39
C MET A 114 4.51 -0.46 27.12
N GLU A 115 3.89 -0.02 28.21
CA GLU A 115 2.94 -0.85 28.98
C GLU A 115 1.52 -0.76 28.38
N ALA A 116 0.72 -1.81 28.57
CA ALA A 116 -0.60 -1.92 27.94
C ALA A 116 -1.67 -1.03 28.60
N TYR A 117 -1.58 -0.76 29.89
CA TYR A 117 -2.58 0.00 30.66
C TYR A 117 -1.89 0.99 31.62
N TYR A 118 -2.60 2.06 31.98
CA TYR A 118 -2.21 2.91 33.11
C TYR A 118 -2.45 2.21 34.45
N THR A 119 -1.82 2.74 35.51
CA THR A 119 -2.18 2.40 36.90
C THR A 119 -3.61 2.83 37.20
N ASP A 120 -4.26 2.20 38.18
CA ASP A 120 -5.65 2.54 38.51
C ASP A 120 -5.73 3.94 39.16
N GLU A 121 -6.76 4.70 38.78
CA GLU A 121 -6.95 6.09 39.21
C GLU A 121 -7.27 6.17 40.71
N ASN A 122 -6.52 7.01 41.42
CA ASN A 122 -6.77 7.41 42.79
C ASN A 122 -7.29 8.84 42.85
N ASN A 123 -8.26 9.06 43.74
CA ASN A 123 -8.99 10.30 43.88
C ASN A 123 -8.84 10.81 45.31
N ASP A 124 -8.42 12.06 45.50
CA ASP A 124 -8.27 12.69 46.81
C ASP A 124 -8.74 14.16 46.80
N ILE A 125 -9.14 14.66 47.97
CA ILE A 125 -9.56 16.06 48.17
C ILE A 125 -8.69 16.63 49.29
N THR A 126 -7.91 17.64 48.95
CA THR A 126 -7.00 18.30 49.90
C THR A 126 -7.40 19.75 50.12
N LEU A 127 -7.25 20.21 51.36
CA LEU A 127 -7.49 21.60 51.76
C LEU A 127 -6.14 22.29 51.89
N THR A 128 -5.79 23.09 50.89
CA THR A 128 -4.53 23.83 50.87
C THR A 128 -4.86 25.32 50.90
N GLN A 129 -4.36 26.06 51.90
CA GLN A 129 -4.58 27.50 52.05
C GLN A 129 -6.07 27.94 51.96
N ASN A 130 -6.99 27.24 52.63
CA ASN A 130 -8.45 27.47 52.60
C ASN A 130 -9.13 27.32 51.22
N LYS A 131 -8.51 26.64 50.26
CA LYS A 131 -9.14 26.26 48.99
C LYS A 131 -9.18 24.74 48.85
N GLU A 132 -10.32 24.22 48.43
CA GLU A 132 -10.50 22.79 48.14
C GLU A 132 -9.90 22.44 46.79
N HIS A 133 -8.88 21.59 46.81
CA HIS A 133 -8.23 21.04 45.62
C HIS A 133 -8.68 19.60 45.41
N VAL A 134 -9.08 19.29 44.18
CA VAL A 134 -9.43 17.93 43.75
C VAL A 134 -8.21 17.35 43.05
N ILE A 135 -7.73 16.18 43.49
CA ILE A 135 -6.54 15.51 42.96
C ILE A 135 -6.95 14.18 42.33
N ARG A 136 -6.57 13.99 41.06
CA ARG A 136 -6.66 12.71 40.33
C ARG A 136 -5.25 12.22 40.05
N GLU A 137 -4.88 11.07 40.59
CA GLU A 137 -3.54 10.50 40.47
C GLU A 137 -3.59 9.14 39.78
N TRP A 138 -2.71 8.94 38.80
CA TRP A 138 -2.33 7.64 38.28
C TRP A 138 -0.97 7.30 38.90
N PRO A 139 -0.93 6.49 39.99
CA PRO A 139 0.26 6.34 40.81
C PRO A 139 1.49 5.94 40.00
N GLY A 140 2.59 6.64 40.23
CA GLY A 140 3.86 6.41 39.55
C GLY A 140 3.92 6.90 38.09
N LEU A 141 2.87 7.53 37.56
CA LEU A 141 2.82 8.04 36.18
C LEU A 141 2.60 9.56 36.13
N PHE A 142 1.42 10.03 36.55
CA PHE A 142 1.07 11.45 36.54
C PHE A 142 -0.07 11.77 37.53
N LYS A 143 -0.21 13.04 37.90
CA LYS A 143 -1.32 13.55 38.71
C LYS A 143 -1.84 14.89 38.17
N LEU A 144 -3.13 15.11 38.38
CA LEU A 144 -3.86 16.32 38.01
C LEU A 144 -4.46 16.95 39.26
N THR A 145 -4.17 18.23 39.46
CA THR A 145 -4.71 19.03 40.56
C THR A 145 -5.62 20.11 40.00
N TYR A 146 -6.88 20.09 40.44
CA TYR A 146 -7.92 21.01 40.02
C TYR A 146 -8.36 21.90 41.19
N PHE A 147 -8.86 23.09 40.87
CA PHE A 147 -9.57 23.94 41.82
C PHE A 147 -11.06 23.62 41.81
N SER A 148 -11.66 23.47 42.98
CA SER A 148 -13.11 23.30 43.11
C SER A 148 -13.86 24.54 42.61
N SER A 149 -15.02 24.33 41.98
CA SER A 149 -15.85 25.40 41.43
C SER A 149 -17.33 25.09 41.56
N SER A 150 -18.07 26.08 42.06
CA SER A 150 -19.54 26.08 42.09
C SER A 150 -20.18 26.64 40.82
N ASN A 151 -19.39 27.00 39.80
CA ASN A 151 -19.91 27.54 38.55
C ASN A 151 -20.82 26.51 37.83
N PRO A 152 -22.02 26.88 37.35
CA PRO A 152 -22.87 25.99 36.57
C PRO A 152 -22.20 25.36 35.34
N HIS A 153 -21.22 26.05 34.75
CA HIS A 153 -20.43 25.59 33.61
C HIS A 153 -19.11 24.89 33.99
N ALA A 154 -18.87 24.70 35.30
CA ALA A 154 -17.73 23.95 35.80
C ALA A 154 -17.71 22.53 35.23
N TYR A 155 -16.51 21.99 35.08
CA TYR A 155 -16.32 20.63 34.63
C TYR A 155 -16.73 19.68 35.76
N ARG A 156 -17.52 18.63 35.47
CA ARG A 156 -18.02 17.72 36.50
C ARG A 156 -17.19 16.43 36.49
N LEU A 157 -16.57 16.14 37.62
CA LEU A 157 -15.79 14.92 37.84
C LEU A 157 -16.55 14.01 38.79
N GLN A 158 -16.56 12.71 38.48
CA GLN A 158 -17.10 11.69 39.37
C GLN A 158 -15.99 11.11 40.24
N MET A 159 -16.13 11.25 41.55
CA MET A 159 -15.14 10.75 42.51
C MET A 159 -15.66 9.52 43.25
N ASN A 160 -14.81 8.51 43.34
CA ASN A 160 -14.98 7.37 44.24
C ASN A 160 -14.17 7.65 45.51
N THR A 161 -14.79 8.29 46.50
CA THR A 161 -14.15 8.49 47.81
C THR A 161 -14.02 7.14 48.51
N ARG A 162 -12.80 6.75 48.90
CA ARG A 162 -12.50 5.48 49.60
C ARG A 162 -13.24 5.26 50.93
N LYS A 163 -14.01 6.24 51.41
CA LYS A 163 -14.70 6.20 52.71
C LYS A 163 -16.20 5.88 52.63
N ASP A 164 -16.85 6.12 51.49
CA ASP A 164 -18.26 5.83 51.27
C ASP A 164 -18.43 5.40 49.81
N GLU A 165 -19.03 4.23 49.55
CA GLU A 165 -19.29 3.68 48.21
C GLU A 165 -20.26 4.53 47.35
N GLN A 166 -20.42 5.81 47.66
CA GLN A 166 -21.21 6.78 46.92
C GLN A 166 -20.32 7.59 45.98
N THR A 167 -20.62 7.51 44.69
CA THR A 167 -20.01 8.35 43.66
C THR A 167 -20.45 9.79 43.88
N THR A 168 -19.51 10.68 44.21
CA THR A 168 -19.83 12.10 44.45
C THR A 168 -19.41 12.92 43.24
N GLU A 169 -20.30 13.76 42.72
CA GLU A 169 -20.00 14.63 41.58
C GLU A 169 -19.50 16.00 42.07
N ILE A 170 -18.26 16.35 41.71
CA ILE A 170 -17.64 17.62 42.12
C ILE A 170 -17.42 18.49 40.88
N GLY A 171 -17.79 19.76 41.00
CA GLY A 171 -17.50 20.78 39.99
C GLY A 171 -16.08 21.30 40.15
N VAL A 172 -15.30 21.30 39.06
CA VAL A 172 -13.94 21.82 39.02
C VAL A 172 -13.73 22.84 37.90
N GLN A 173 -12.76 23.74 38.09
CA GLN A 173 -12.35 24.71 37.08
C GLN A 173 -11.68 24.00 35.90
N ARG A 174 -11.86 24.54 34.68
CA ARG A 174 -11.20 24.05 33.45
C ARG A 174 -9.78 24.59 33.30
N GLU A 175 -9.53 25.75 33.89
CA GLU A 175 -8.25 26.43 33.93
C GLU A 175 -8.23 27.31 35.20
N PRO A 176 -7.11 27.37 35.94
CA PRO A 176 -5.88 26.61 35.75
C PRO A 176 -5.99 25.17 36.28
N VAL A 177 -5.38 24.21 35.58
CA VAL A 177 -5.19 22.83 36.04
C VAL A 177 -3.69 22.53 36.05
N GLN A 178 -3.21 21.96 37.14
CA GLN A 178 -1.81 21.58 37.31
C GLN A 178 -1.63 20.10 36.96
N LEU A 179 -0.70 19.80 36.07
CA LEU A 179 -0.29 18.48 35.63
C LEU A 179 1.14 18.22 36.12
N GLU A 180 1.31 17.16 36.89
CA GLU A 180 2.62 16.72 37.33
C GLU A 180 2.88 15.30 36.80
N ILE A 181 4.00 15.09 36.11
CA ILE A 181 4.35 13.83 35.46
C ILE A 181 5.66 13.30 36.03
N ARG A 182 5.72 11.99 36.26
CA ARG A 182 6.96 11.27 36.52
C ARG A 182 7.58 10.84 35.19
N ILE A 183 8.41 11.69 34.59
CA ILE A 183 9.14 11.37 33.38
C ILE A 183 10.19 10.31 33.68
N ALA A 184 10.08 9.15 33.02
CA ALA A 184 10.98 8.03 33.19
C ALA A 184 12.38 8.34 32.65
N LYS A 185 13.41 8.28 33.50
CA LYS A 185 14.82 8.38 33.11
C LYS A 185 15.45 6.99 33.06
N GLY A 186 16.17 6.68 31.98
CA GLY A 186 16.84 5.38 31.82
C GLY A 186 15.86 4.20 31.75
N ASN A 187 15.98 3.25 32.68
CA ASN A 187 15.22 2.00 32.71
C ASN A 187 14.14 1.96 33.82
N GLU A 188 13.87 3.11 34.45
CA GLU A 188 12.87 3.24 35.51
C GLU A 188 11.45 3.14 34.97
N TYR A 189 10.52 2.78 35.86
CA TYR A 189 9.09 2.83 35.57
C TYR A 189 8.58 4.27 35.73
N GLY A 190 7.84 4.75 34.74
CA GLY A 190 7.24 6.07 34.74
C GLY A 190 6.54 6.36 33.42
N ALA A 191 6.28 7.63 33.15
CA ALA A 191 5.65 8.08 31.92
C ALA A 191 6.67 8.68 30.93
N LYS A 192 6.34 8.66 29.64
CA LYS A 192 7.00 9.47 28.61
C LYS A 192 5.95 10.28 27.85
N LEU A 193 6.33 11.49 27.43
CA LEU A 193 5.52 12.33 26.56
C LEU A 193 5.88 12.03 25.10
N VAL A 194 5.04 11.26 24.42
CA VAL A 194 5.31 10.76 23.07
C VAL A 194 4.62 11.63 22.04
N ILE A 195 5.36 12.15 21.06
CA ILE A 195 4.77 12.99 20.02
C ILE A 195 4.02 12.15 18.99
N ILE A 196 2.71 12.39 18.93
CA ILE A 196 1.76 11.78 18.00
C ILE A 196 1.69 12.63 16.72
N ASP A 197 1.63 13.95 16.84
CA ASP A 197 1.64 14.86 15.70
C ASP A 197 2.59 16.04 15.94
N GLY A 198 3.27 16.45 14.87
CA GLY A 198 4.26 17.52 14.89
C GLY A 198 5.71 17.06 15.07
N GLN A 199 6.03 15.80 14.76
CA GLN A 199 7.39 15.26 14.89
C GLN A 199 8.43 16.07 14.09
N HIS A 200 8.12 16.45 12.84
CA HIS A 200 8.99 17.31 12.02
C HIS A 200 9.19 18.69 12.66
N ARG A 201 8.12 19.30 13.20
CA ARG A 201 8.15 20.60 13.88
C ARG A 201 9.04 20.53 15.12
N LEU A 202 8.84 19.53 15.97
CA LEU A 202 9.67 19.31 17.16
C LEU A 202 11.14 19.13 16.76
N PHE A 203 11.40 18.35 15.71
CA PHE A 203 12.76 18.12 15.23
C PHE A 203 13.42 19.40 14.70
N THR A 204 12.71 20.21 13.91
CA THR A 204 13.20 21.53 13.46
C THR A 204 13.54 22.43 14.64
N ILE A 205 12.64 22.57 15.62
CA ILE A 205 12.85 23.45 16.77
C ILE A 205 14.06 22.98 17.60
N LYS A 206 14.18 21.66 17.85
CA LYS A 206 15.35 21.08 18.53
C LYS A 206 16.65 21.34 17.76
N GLN A 207 16.64 21.19 16.43
CA GLN A 207 17.82 21.44 15.61
C GLN A 207 18.23 22.92 15.61
N VAL A 208 17.27 23.84 15.44
CA VAL A 208 17.54 25.28 15.46
C VAL A 208 18.01 25.70 16.85
N TYR A 209 17.39 25.22 17.92
CA TYR A 209 17.81 25.51 19.30
C TYR A 209 19.25 25.06 19.58
N ASN A 210 19.66 23.89 19.06
CA ASN A 210 21.02 23.39 19.22
C ASN A 210 22.07 24.22 18.45
N LYS A 211 21.68 24.90 17.36
CA LYS A 211 22.59 25.72 16.53
C LYS A 211 22.57 27.20 16.91
N HIS A 212 21.39 27.71 17.24
CA HIS A 212 21.04 29.13 17.43
C HIS A 212 20.00 29.26 18.56
N PRO A 213 20.35 28.97 19.82
CA PRO A 213 19.41 29.08 20.94
C PRO A 213 18.79 30.46 21.07
N GLU A 214 19.57 31.51 20.79
CA GLU A 214 19.17 32.93 20.88
C GLU A 214 17.98 33.30 20.00
N LEU A 215 17.71 32.55 18.92
CA LEU A 215 16.57 32.80 18.04
C LEU A 215 15.24 32.31 18.63
N LEU A 216 15.29 31.46 19.65
CA LEU A 216 14.14 30.72 20.18
C LEU A 216 13.89 31.00 21.67
N ASP A 217 14.58 31.96 22.26
CA ASP A 217 14.46 32.32 23.69
C ASP A 217 13.03 32.76 24.06
N ASP A 218 12.37 33.53 23.19
CA ASP A 218 11.00 33.99 23.39
C ASP A 218 9.94 33.02 22.82
N LEU A 219 10.34 31.88 22.24
CA LEU A 219 9.41 30.94 21.61
C LEU A 219 8.72 30.07 22.66
N GLY A 220 7.45 30.37 22.91
CA GLY A 220 6.53 29.47 23.62
C GLY A 220 5.84 28.50 22.66
N VAL A 221 6.15 27.21 22.76
CA VAL A 221 5.54 26.17 21.92
C VAL A 221 4.29 25.61 22.59
N PRO A 222 3.09 25.78 22.01
CA PRO A 222 1.89 25.16 22.56
C PRO A 222 1.92 23.64 22.37
N VAL A 223 1.64 22.91 23.44
CA VAL A 223 1.62 21.44 23.48
C VAL A 223 0.29 20.97 24.07
N CYS A 224 -0.43 20.16 23.30
CA CYS A 224 -1.62 19.45 23.75
C CYS A 224 -1.19 18.05 24.23
N ILE A 225 -1.24 17.83 25.54
CA ILE A 225 -0.90 16.55 26.17
C ILE A 225 -2.17 15.72 26.35
N LEU A 226 -2.25 14.57 25.70
CA LEU A 226 -3.38 13.64 25.70
C LEU A 226 -3.14 12.45 26.64
N PHE A 227 -4.21 11.96 27.26
CA PHE A 227 -4.24 10.69 27.96
C PHE A 227 -5.61 10.02 27.90
N ALA A 228 -5.62 8.70 28.08
CA ALA A 228 -6.80 7.86 27.95
C ALA A 228 -7.25 7.35 29.33
N PRO A 229 -8.06 8.11 30.09
CA PRO A 229 -8.30 7.86 31.53
C PRO A 229 -8.89 6.48 31.82
N ASN A 230 -9.65 5.91 30.88
CA ASN A 230 -10.31 4.61 31.06
C ASN A 230 -9.43 3.41 30.69
N ALA A 231 -8.24 3.61 30.12
CA ALA A 231 -7.33 2.52 29.73
C ALA A 231 -6.56 1.98 30.96
N THR A 232 -7.29 1.47 31.96
CA THR A 232 -6.77 0.93 33.23
C THR A 232 -7.13 -0.55 33.40
N VAL A 233 -6.39 -1.24 34.26
CA VAL A 233 -6.62 -2.66 34.56
C VAL A 233 -7.96 -2.87 35.27
N GLN A 234 -8.31 -1.99 36.20
CA GLN A 234 -9.59 -2.03 36.90
C GLN A 234 -10.77 -1.92 35.94
N LYS A 235 -10.78 -0.92 35.04
CA LYS A 235 -11.87 -0.73 34.08
C LYS A 235 -12.01 -1.93 33.14
N ASN A 236 -10.90 -2.49 32.67
CA ASN A 236 -10.94 -3.70 31.84
C ASN A 236 -11.59 -4.91 32.56
N ARG A 237 -11.52 -4.99 33.89
CA ARG A 237 -12.22 -6.02 34.67
C ARG A 237 -13.71 -5.69 34.87
N GLU A 238 -14.04 -4.42 35.11
CA GLU A 238 -15.42 -3.94 35.31
C GLU A 238 -16.30 -4.13 34.06
N TYR A 239 -15.74 -3.98 32.86
CA TYR A 239 -16.50 -4.07 31.59
C TYR A 239 -16.67 -5.49 31.03
N GLY A 240 -16.24 -6.55 31.73
CA GLY A 240 -16.37 -7.93 31.26
C GLY A 240 -17.83 -8.29 30.93
N PRO A 241 -18.14 -8.76 29.70
CA PRO A 241 -17.28 -9.45 28.73
C PRO A 241 -16.59 -8.56 27.67
N TYR A 242 -16.77 -7.25 27.70
CA TYR A 242 -16.21 -6.31 26.72
C TYR A 242 -14.80 -5.86 27.13
N ARG A 243 -13.84 -5.91 26.19
CA ARG A 243 -12.45 -5.50 26.42
C ARG A 243 -12.31 -3.98 26.31
N VAL A 244 -11.66 -3.37 27.28
CA VAL A 244 -11.25 -1.97 27.21
C VAL A 244 -10.00 -1.84 26.32
N PRO A 245 -9.96 -0.88 25.39
CA PRO A 245 -8.76 -0.60 24.59
C PRO A 245 -7.53 -0.33 25.46
N THR A 246 -6.39 -0.87 25.05
CA THR A 246 -5.08 -0.61 25.68
C THR A 246 -4.55 0.78 25.30
N VAL A 247 -3.62 1.32 26.09
CA VAL A 247 -2.96 2.60 25.81
C VAL A 247 -2.32 2.65 24.40
N PRO A 248 -1.56 1.63 23.94
CA PRO A 248 -1.06 1.60 22.57
C PRO A 248 -2.16 1.64 21.49
N GLU A 249 -3.28 0.94 21.70
CA GLU A 249 -4.38 0.88 20.73
C GLU A 249 -5.10 2.22 20.60
N VAL A 250 -5.40 2.87 21.73
CA VAL A 250 -6.06 4.18 21.74
C VAL A 250 -5.24 5.23 21.00
N PHE A 251 -3.94 5.31 21.30
CA PHE A 251 -3.08 6.29 20.65
C PHE A 251 -2.75 5.93 19.19
N ARG A 252 -2.75 4.65 18.81
CA ARG A 252 -2.70 4.25 17.41
C ARG A 252 -3.90 4.80 16.63
N HIS A 253 -5.11 4.61 17.14
CA HIS A 253 -6.32 5.11 16.49
C HIS A 253 -6.30 6.64 16.36
N LEU A 254 -5.97 7.36 17.45
CA LEU A 254 -5.85 8.82 17.42
C LEU A 254 -4.78 9.30 16.42
N PHE A 255 -3.64 8.62 16.35
CA PHE A 255 -2.60 8.94 15.38
C PHE A 255 -3.11 8.81 13.95
N VAL A 256 -3.78 7.69 13.64
CA VAL A 256 -4.33 7.42 12.31
C VAL A 256 -5.38 8.47 11.95
N ASP A 257 -6.29 8.80 12.86
CA ASP A 257 -7.35 9.77 12.63
C ASP A 257 -6.80 11.18 12.39
N VAL A 258 -5.83 11.63 13.20
CA VAL A 258 -5.19 12.94 13.07
C VAL A 258 -4.39 13.06 11.77
N ASN A 259 -3.66 12.01 11.36
CA ASN A 259 -2.90 12.04 10.12
C ASN A 259 -3.78 11.86 8.86
N ASN A 260 -4.84 11.06 8.93
CA ASN A 260 -5.76 10.88 7.80
C ASN A 260 -6.58 12.14 7.49
N THR A 261 -6.83 13.00 8.48
CA THR A 261 -7.47 14.30 8.28
C THR A 261 -6.54 15.40 7.79
N ALA A 262 -5.21 15.24 7.87
CA ALA A 262 -4.23 16.26 7.47
C ALA A 262 -3.26 15.74 6.37
N LYS A 263 -3.64 16.02 5.10
CA LYS A 263 -3.03 15.63 3.80
C LYS A 263 -3.38 14.22 3.30
N GLN A 264 -4.01 14.18 2.12
CA GLN A 264 -4.18 12.97 1.32
C GLN A 264 -2.82 12.32 1.02
N VAL A 265 -2.51 11.22 1.72
CA VAL A 265 -1.40 10.33 1.38
C VAL A 265 -1.74 9.59 0.08
N GLY A 266 -1.18 10.06 -1.05
CA GLY A 266 -1.42 9.46 -2.37
C GLY A 266 -0.81 8.06 -2.55
N GLY A 267 -1.22 7.37 -3.61
CA GLY A 267 -0.60 6.12 -4.06
C GLY A 267 -0.92 4.90 -3.20
N HIS A 268 0.12 4.16 -2.79
CA HIS A 268 -0.04 2.89 -2.06
C HIS A 268 -0.69 3.04 -0.70
N PHE A 269 -0.44 4.16 -0.03
CA PHE A 269 -1.00 4.44 1.29
C PHE A 269 -2.53 4.50 1.26
N ASN A 270 -3.15 5.13 0.25
CA ASN A 270 -4.61 5.09 0.08
C ASN A 270 -5.14 3.67 -0.11
N ILE A 271 -4.40 2.81 -0.81
CA ILE A 271 -4.82 1.41 -1.04
C ILE A 271 -4.75 0.62 0.27
N LEU A 272 -3.69 0.78 1.05
CA LEU A 272 -3.51 0.07 2.32
C LEU A 272 -4.40 0.61 3.44
N LEU A 273 -4.66 1.92 3.48
CA LEU A 273 -5.48 2.55 4.52
C LEU A 273 -6.98 2.40 4.25
N SER A 274 -7.38 2.09 3.02
CA SER A 274 -8.79 1.88 2.68
C SER A 274 -9.31 0.57 3.25
N ASP A 275 -10.38 0.67 4.03
CA ASP A 275 -11.16 -0.46 4.54
C ASP A 275 -12.39 -0.76 3.68
N ASP A 276 -12.62 0.04 2.64
CA ASP A 276 -13.89 0.09 1.92
C ASP A 276 -13.98 -0.93 0.79
N THR A 277 -12.86 -1.57 0.44
CA THR A 277 -12.79 -2.51 -0.69
C THR A 277 -12.07 -3.81 -0.35
N ILE A 278 -12.50 -4.89 -1.02
CA ILE A 278 -11.83 -6.20 -0.93
C ILE A 278 -10.42 -6.14 -1.52
N GLY A 279 -10.17 -5.33 -2.55
CA GLY A 279 -8.84 -5.14 -3.15
C GLY A 279 -7.83 -4.61 -2.13
N SER A 280 -8.18 -3.52 -1.45
CA SER A 280 -7.39 -2.94 -0.36
C SER A 280 -7.11 -3.92 0.79
N LEU A 281 -8.13 -4.69 1.18
CA LEU A 281 -8.00 -5.73 2.21
C LEU A 281 -7.05 -6.86 1.75
N ALA A 282 -7.17 -7.29 0.49
CA ALA A 282 -6.30 -8.31 -0.10
C ALA A 282 -4.85 -7.83 -0.17
N CYS A 283 -4.58 -6.59 -0.60
CA CYS A 283 -3.24 -6.04 -0.64
C CYS A 283 -2.57 -6.03 0.73
N ARG A 284 -3.26 -5.57 1.78
CA ARG A 284 -2.73 -5.61 3.16
C ARG A 284 -2.40 -7.03 3.60
N LYS A 285 -3.36 -7.95 3.47
CA LYS A 285 -3.16 -9.33 3.91
C LYS A 285 -2.13 -10.09 3.09
N PHE A 286 -1.94 -9.70 1.83
CA PHE A 286 -0.89 -10.24 0.99
C PHE A 286 0.49 -9.79 1.48
N CYS A 287 0.68 -8.49 1.76
CA CYS A 287 1.91 -7.99 2.36
C CYS A 287 2.23 -8.67 3.71
N ASP A 288 1.23 -8.79 4.60
CA ASP A 288 1.38 -9.50 5.88
C ASP A 288 1.82 -10.95 5.67
N TYR A 289 1.19 -11.65 4.73
CA TYR A 289 1.50 -13.05 4.44
C TYR A 289 2.91 -13.21 3.87
N VAL A 290 3.30 -12.37 2.91
CA VAL A 290 4.63 -12.41 2.29
C VAL A 290 5.71 -12.10 3.31
N PHE A 291 5.51 -11.11 4.18
CA PHE A 291 6.46 -10.82 5.26
C PHE A 291 6.64 -12.01 6.21
N ASN A 292 5.55 -12.68 6.59
CA ASN A 292 5.61 -13.82 7.51
C ASN A 292 6.20 -15.09 6.89
N ASN A 293 6.04 -15.30 5.57
CA ASN A 293 6.46 -16.53 4.90
C ASN A 293 7.80 -16.40 4.16
N GLN A 294 8.04 -15.26 3.51
CA GLN A 294 9.23 -14.98 2.69
C GLN A 294 10.19 -13.98 3.34
N GLY A 295 9.85 -13.48 4.54
CA GLY A 295 10.66 -12.52 5.29
C GLY A 295 10.65 -11.10 4.72
N PRO A 296 11.50 -10.22 5.28
CA PRO A 296 11.73 -8.86 4.77
C PRO A 296 12.15 -8.84 3.29
N GLU A 297 12.87 -9.87 2.83
CA GLU A 297 13.31 -10.02 1.45
C GLU A 297 12.12 -10.18 0.49
N GLY A 298 11.16 -11.02 0.83
CA GLY A 298 9.92 -11.16 0.05
C GLY A 298 9.17 -9.84 -0.05
N LEU A 299 9.02 -9.14 1.08
CA LEU A 299 8.34 -7.85 1.11
C LEU A 299 9.09 -6.77 0.31
N ALA A 300 10.43 -6.78 0.32
CA ALA A 300 11.28 -5.88 -0.46
C ALA A 300 11.01 -5.96 -1.97
N THR A 301 10.61 -7.13 -2.47
CA THR A 301 10.25 -7.32 -3.88
C THR A 301 8.85 -6.83 -4.24
N LEU A 302 8.01 -6.47 -3.25
CA LEU A 302 6.71 -5.85 -3.46
C LEU A 302 6.80 -4.33 -3.26
N GLU A 303 6.38 -3.54 -4.25
CA GLU A 303 6.26 -2.10 -4.07
C GLU A 303 4.97 -1.75 -3.32
N TRP A 304 5.10 -1.24 -2.09
CA TRP A 304 3.96 -0.92 -1.22
C TRP A 304 4.04 0.46 -0.55
N ASN A 305 5.10 1.24 -0.80
CA ASN A 305 5.33 2.55 -0.14
C ASN A 305 5.46 3.75 -1.12
N THR A 306 4.90 3.62 -2.33
CA THR A 306 4.95 4.68 -3.35
C THR A 306 3.92 5.76 -3.05
N LYS A 307 4.41 6.98 -2.72
CA LYS A 307 3.58 8.14 -2.37
C LYS A 307 2.86 8.76 -3.58
N ILE A 308 3.41 8.61 -4.79
CA ILE A 308 2.85 9.20 -6.02
C ILE A 308 1.81 8.26 -6.62
N GLN A 309 0.56 8.73 -6.75
CA GLN A 309 -0.54 7.92 -7.28
C GLN A 309 -0.28 7.40 -8.70
N ARG A 310 0.30 8.21 -9.58
CA ARG A 310 0.62 7.78 -10.96
C ARG A 310 1.59 6.60 -11.01
N ASP A 311 2.51 6.53 -10.05
CA ASP A 311 3.58 5.54 -10.03
C ASP A 311 3.21 4.31 -9.19
N SER A 312 2.18 4.42 -8.35
CA SER A 312 1.63 3.27 -7.61
C SER A 312 1.19 2.11 -8.52
N ALA A 313 0.66 2.41 -9.71
CA ALA A 313 0.22 1.39 -10.67
C ALA A 313 1.33 0.96 -11.66
N LYS A 314 2.59 1.13 -11.30
CA LYS A 314 3.77 0.73 -12.08
C LYS A 314 4.79 0.03 -11.20
N ILE A 315 5.76 -0.61 -11.84
CA ILE A 315 6.96 -1.12 -11.20
C ILE A 315 8.06 -0.09 -11.47
N THR A 316 8.60 0.48 -10.40
CA THR A 316 9.63 1.53 -10.43
C THR A 316 10.99 0.98 -10.04
N ARG A 317 11.04 0.03 -9.11
CA ARG A 317 12.26 -0.57 -8.59
C ARG A 317 12.69 -1.73 -9.48
N THR A 318 13.99 -1.84 -9.73
CA THR A 318 14.53 -2.86 -10.64
C THR A 318 14.43 -4.28 -10.09
N TYR A 319 14.40 -4.42 -8.77
CA TYR A 319 14.33 -5.70 -8.06
C TYR A 319 12.90 -6.12 -7.67
N SER A 320 11.88 -5.31 -7.98
CA SER A 320 10.51 -5.65 -7.63
C SER A 320 9.87 -6.61 -8.63
N ILE A 321 9.09 -7.55 -8.09
CA ILE A 321 8.28 -8.49 -8.88
C ILE A 321 6.93 -7.88 -9.24
N THR A 322 6.34 -7.07 -8.34
CA THR A 322 5.07 -6.38 -8.57
C THR A 322 4.90 -5.20 -7.61
N SER A 323 3.77 -4.50 -7.75
CA SER A 323 3.33 -3.41 -6.91
C SER A 323 1.91 -3.69 -6.40
N ILE A 324 1.62 -3.31 -5.15
CA ILE A 324 0.25 -3.44 -4.62
C ILE A 324 -0.75 -2.62 -5.43
N GLY A 325 -0.33 -1.51 -6.05
CA GLY A 325 -1.20 -0.72 -6.92
C GLY A 325 -1.51 -1.41 -8.25
N ILE A 326 -0.66 -2.34 -8.70
CA ILE A 326 -0.96 -3.21 -9.84
C ILE A 326 -1.96 -4.29 -9.41
N ILE A 327 -1.73 -4.94 -8.26
CA ILE A 327 -2.61 -5.98 -7.72
C ILE A 327 -4.03 -5.45 -7.49
N ASP A 328 -4.18 -4.34 -6.75
CA ASP A 328 -5.48 -3.73 -6.44
C ASP A 328 -6.25 -3.39 -7.73
N LYS A 329 -5.59 -2.69 -8.66
CA LYS A 329 -6.18 -2.32 -9.93
C LYS A 329 -6.54 -3.53 -10.80
N ALA A 330 -5.70 -4.57 -10.80
CA ALA A 330 -5.95 -5.77 -11.58
C ALA A 330 -7.14 -6.57 -11.02
N LEU A 331 -7.26 -6.67 -9.69
CA LEU A 331 -8.39 -7.29 -9.02
C LEU A 331 -9.69 -6.50 -9.25
N ASP A 332 -9.66 -5.17 -9.11
CA ASP A 332 -10.82 -4.31 -9.35
C ASP A 332 -11.30 -4.43 -10.81
N GLU A 333 -10.39 -4.47 -11.78
CA GLU A 333 -10.73 -4.58 -13.20
C GLU A 333 -11.24 -5.98 -13.60
N SER A 334 -10.74 -7.04 -12.96
CA SER A 334 -11.02 -8.43 -13.37
C SER A 334 -12.17 -9.08 -12.59
N VAL A 335 -12.34 -8.74 -11.31
CA VAL A 335 -13.26 -9.44 -10.39
C VAL A 335 -14.47 -8.60 -9.99
N ARG A 336 -14.30 -7.30 -9.74
CA ARG A 336 -15.34 -6.40 -9.16
C ARG A 336 -16.73 -6.57 -9.78
N ASN A 337 -16.80 -6.62 -11.11
CA ASN A 337 -18.06 -6.65 -11.85
C ASN A 337 -18.60 -8.08 -12.08
N ARG A 338 -17.88 -9.12 -11.65
CA ARG A 338 -18.23 -10.54 -11.86
C ARG A 338 -18.73 -11.16 -10.56
N LYS A 339 -20.02 -10.97 -10.26
CA LYS A 339 -20.63 -11.42 -9.00
C LYS A 339 -20.40 -12.91 -8.68
N LEU A 340 -20.56 -13.79 -9.67
CA LEU A 340 -20.39 -15.24 -9.48
C LEU A 340 -18.92 -15.62 -9.23
N LEU A 341 -18.00 -15.00 -9.98
CA LEU A 341 -16.57 -15.19 -9.77
C LEU A 341 -16.15 -14.70 -8.38
N PHE A 342 -16.63 -13.54 -7.96
CA PHE A 342 -16.33 -12.99 -6.64
C PHE A 342 -16.79 -13.92 -5.52
N LYS A 343 -18.03 -14.46 -5.61
CA LYS A 343 -18.55 -15.46 -4.66
C LYS A 343 -17.68 -16.71 -4.62
N TYR A 344 -17.28 -17.22 -5.78
CA TYR A 344 -16.43 -18.40 -5.91
C TYR A 344 -15.02 -18.18 -5.35
N LEU A 345 -14.37 -17.07 -5.69
CA LEU A 345 -12.99 -16.75 -5.32
C LEU A 345 -12.79 -16.69 -3.81
N LEU A 346 -13.78 -16.17 -3.08
CA LEU A 346 -13.78 -16.10 -1.62
C LEU A 346 -14.58 -17.22 -0.95
N ASN A 347 -15.09 -18.18 -1.73
CA ASN A 347 -15.99 -19.24 -1.30
C ASN A 347 -17.04 -18.75 -0.28
N LEU A 348 -17.81 -17.73 -0.67
CA LEU A 348 -18.74 -17.05 0.24
C LEU A 348 -19.92 -17.94 0.65
N ASP A 349 -20.19 -19.01 -0.09
CA ASP A 349 -21.25 -19.97 0.21
C ASP A 349 -20.97 -20.72 1.53
N ASP A 350 -19.70 -21.04 1.84
CA ASP A 350 -19.26 -21.65 3.12
C ASP A 350 -19.62 -20.80 4.35
N VAL A 351 -19.67 -19.48 4.19
CA VAL A 351 -19.88 -18.52 5.26
C VAL A 351 -21.19 -17.76 5.14
N LYS A 352 -22.09 -18.19 4.25
CA LYS A 352 -23.37 -17.52 4.00
C LYS A 352 -24.15 -17.24 5.29
N ASN A 353 -24.29 -18.24 6.15
CA ASN A 353 -25.02 -18.12 7.41
C ASN A 353 -24.36 -17.16 8.41
N LYS A 354 -23.03 -16.95 8.30
CA LYS A 354 -22.30 -15.99 9.14
C LYS A 354 -22.39 -14.57 8.59
N LEU A 355 -22.44 -14.43 7.26
CA LEU A 355 -22.60 -13.14 6.59
C LEU A 355 -24.03 -12.59 6.71
N TYR A 356 -25.02 -13.48 6.79
CA TYR A 356 -26.45 -13.14 6.87
C TYR A 356 -27.16 -13.99 7.95
N PRO A 357 -26.96 -13.68 9.24
CA PRO A 357 -27.50 -14.48 10.34
C PRO A 357 -29.04 -14.44 10.48
N ASN A 358 -29.72 -13.45 9.88
CA ASN A 358 -31.16 -13.17 10.12
C ASN A 358 -32.10 -13.39 8.91
N GLY A 359 -31.67 -14.01 7.80
CA GLY A 359 -32.53 -14.34 6.65
C GLY A 359 -32.16 -13.65 5.32
N ASP A 360 -32.75 -14.13 4.23
CA ASP A 360 -32.26 -14.23 2.84
C ASP A 360 -31.61 -13.01 2.15
N ASP A 361 -30.77 -13.34 1.13
CA ASP A 361 -29.92 -12.49 0.25
C ASP A 361 -30.56 -11.19 -0.29
N ASP A 362 -31.88 -11.03 -0.21
CA ASP A 362 -32.67 -9.97 -0.86
C ASP A 362 -33.42 -9.02 0.11
N GLU A 363 -33.54 -9.34 1.41
CA GLU A 363 -34.13 -8.41 2.38
C GLU A 363 -33.05 -7.52 3.03
N ILE A 364 -33.15 -6.21 2.79
CA ILE A 364 -32.21 -5.19 3.24
C ILE A 364 -32.36 -5.03 4.77
N ALA A 365 -31.76 -5.93 5.54
CA ALA A 365 -31.50 -5.67 6.95
C ALA A 365 -30.44 -4.53 7.04
N PRO A 366 -30.69 -3.44 7.79
CA PRO A 366 -29.77 -2.31 7.90
C PRO A 366 -28.34 -2.71 8.30
N ASP A 367 -28.22 -3.78 9.09
CA ASP A 367 -26.98 -4.24 9.70
C ASP A 367 -26.20 -5.30 8.89
N SER A 368 -26.76 -5.77 7.76
CA SER A 368 -26.15 -6.83 6.93
C SER A 368 -26.44 -6.61 5.44
N PRO A 369 -25.82 -5.60 4.81
CA PRO A 369 -26.03 -5.32 3.40
C PRO A 369 -25.54 -6.48 2.51
N PRO A 370 -26.06 -6.63 1.29
CA PRO A 370 -25.52 -7.59 0.33
C PRO A 370 -24.05 -7.28 0.03
N VAL A 371 -23.18 -8.26 0.28
CA VAL A 371 -21.74 -8.11 0.09
C VAL A 371 -21.42 -7.87 -1.39
N LYS A 372 -20.77 -6.73 -1.66
CA LYS A 372 -20.17 -6.39 -2.95
C LYS A 372 -18.70 -6.02 -2.74
N TRP A 373 -17.95 -5.97 -3.84
CA TRP A 373 -16.52 -5.62 -3.84
C TRP A 373 -16.17 -4.35 -3.04
N ASN A 374 -17.05 -3.36 -3.05
CA ASN A 374 -16.90 -2.06 -2.38
C ASN A 374 -18.06 -1.73 -1.42
N LYS A 375 -18.80 -2.74 -0.94
CA LYS A 375 -19.93 -2.53 -0.03
C LYS A 375 -20.14 -3.75 0.88
N PHE A 376 -19.82 -3.59 2.16
CA PHE A 376 -20.06 -4.57 3.23
C PHE A 376 -20.01 -3.83 4.58
N SER A 377 -20.63 -4.38 5.62
CA SER A 377 -20.59 -3.79 6.98
C SER A 377 -19.31 -4.17 7.73
N LEU A 378 -19.05 -3.49 8.86
CA LEU A 378 -17.93 -3.81 9.76
C LEU A 378 -18.03 -5.23 10.34
N SER A 379 -19.24 -5.74 10.62
CA SER A 379 -19.43 -7.11 11.10
C SER A 379 -19.08 -8.16 10.03
N GLN A 380 -19.42 -7.88 8.76
CA GLN A 380 -19.07 -8.74 7.62
C GLN A 380 -17.58 -8.66 7.29
N LYS A 381 -16.91 -7.52 7.54
CA LYS A 381 -15.49 -7.30 7.25
C LYS A 381 -14.59 -8.40 7.82
N ASN A 382 -14.73 -8.74 9.11
CA ASN A 382 -13.88 -9.76 9.75
C ASN A 382 -14.03 -11.15 9.12
N ILE A 383 -15.25 -11.48 8.66
CA ILE A 383 -15.53 -12.74 7.97
C ILE A 383 -14.88 -12.72 6.58
N LEU A 384 -15.04 -11.61 5.84
CA LEU A 384 -14.44 -11.43 4.52
C LEU A 384 -12.91 -11.42 4.59
N GLU A 385 -12.33 -10.81 5.61
CA GLU A 385 -10.89 -10.84 5.89
C GLU A 385 -10.37 -12.27 6.08
N ALA A 386 -11.10 -13.09 6.85
CA ALA A 386 -10.77 -14.50 7.01
C ALA A 386 -10.87 -15.27 5.68
N GLN A 387 -11.87 -14.99 4.85
CA GLN A 387 -12.00 -15.60 3.52
C GLN A 387 -10.89 -15.16 2.55
N VAL A 388 -10.55 -13.87 2.53
CA VAL A 388 -9.44 -13.33 1.75
C VAL A 388 -8.14 -14.03 2.15
N LYS A 389 -7.85 -14.12 3.45
CA LYS A 389 -6.65 -14.80 3.96
C LYS A 389 -6.63 -16.29 3.61
N LYS A 390 -7.79 -16.96 3.62
CA LYS A 390 -7.90 -18.41 3.38
C LYS A 390 -7.81 -18.78 1.89
N TYR A 391 -8.46 -18.02 1.01
CA TYR A 391 -8.63 -18.41 -0.39
C TYR A 391 -7.88 -17.48 -1.37
N LEU A 392 -7.99 -16.15 -1.23
CA LEU A 392 -7.38 -15.21 -2.18
C LEU A 392 -5.86 -15.08 -1.99
N ILE A 393 -5.37 -14.93 -0.76
CA ILE A 393 -3.94 -14.74 -0.48
C ILE A 393 -3.07 -15.90 -0.99
N PRO A 394 -3.43 -17.18 -0.75
CA PRO A 394 -2.67 -18.30 -1.32
C PRO A 394 -2.66 -18.32 -2.87
N CYS A 395 -3.71 -17.79 -3.51
CA CYS A 395 -3.72 -17.67 -4.98
C CYS A 395 -2.72 -16.62 -5.45
N LEU A 396 -2.66 -15.45 -4.79
CA LEU A 396 -1.69 -14.40 -5.10
C LEU A 396 -0.25 -14.89 -4.86
N ASP A 397 -0.03 -15.61 -3.76
CA ASP A 397 1.25 -16.25 -3.45
C ASP A 397 1.67 -17.25 -4.53
N SER A 398 0.76 -18.12 -4.95
CA SER A 398 1.02 -19.08 -6.02
C SER A 398 1.36 -18.40 -7.35
N ILE A 399 0.73 -17.27 -7.67
CA ILE A 399 1.00 -16.52 -8.90
C ILE A 399 2.39 -15.86 -8.84
N PHE A 400 2.69 -15.10 -7.78
CA PHE A 400 3.90 -14.28 -7.72
C PHE A 400 5.13 -14.99 -7.15
N PHE A 401 4.94 -16.03 -6.33
CA PHE A 401 6.04 -16.80 -5.73
C PHE A 401 5.99 -18.29 -6.11
N GLY A 402 5.04 -18.70 -6.97
CA GLY A 402 4.95 -20.07 -7.51
C GLY A 402 5.22 -20.19 -9.01
N THR A 403 5.12 -19.11 -9.78
CA THR A 403 5.44 -19.12 -11.23
C THR A 403 6.95 -19.01 -11.44
N HIS A 404 7.51 -19.82 -12.34
CA HIS A 404 8.95 -19.94 -12.57
C HIS A 404 9.65 -18.60 -12.82
N GLU A 405 9.10 -17.76 -13.69
CA GLU A 405 9.69 -16.45 -14.03
C GLU A 405 9.75 -15.49 -12.85
N PHE A 406 8.73 -15.44 -12.00
CA PHE A 406 8.75 -14.58 -10.82
C PHE A 406 9.66 -15.11 -9.71
N ILE A 407 9.71 -16.45 -9.54
CA ILE A 407 10.69 -17.11 -8.66
C ILE A 407 12.11 -16.75 -9.09
N ALA A 408 12.43 -16.85 -10.38
CA ALA A 408 13.75 -16.49 -10.90
C ALA A 408 14.12 -15.03 -10.60
N VAL A 409 13.19 -14.08 -10.71
CA VAL A 409 13.43 -12.67 -10.31
C VAL A 409 13.71 -12.57 -8.80
N PHE A 410 12.93 -13.27 -7.97
CA PHE A 410 13.12 -13.28 -6.52
C PHE A 410 14.47 -13.87 -6.12
N GLU A 411 14.89 -14.97 -6.74
CA GLU A 411 16.19 -15.61 -6.51
C GLU A 411 17.36 -14.72 -6.94
N ILE A 412 17.26 -14.05 -8.10
CA ILE A 412 18.27 -13.08 -8.55
C ILE A 412 18.42 -11.95 -7.52
N PHE A 413 17.31 -11.42 -7.01
CA PHE A 413 17.32 -10.40 -5.97
C PHE A 413 17.98 -10.93 -4.69
N CYS A 414 17.58 -12.10 -4.19
CA CYS A 414 18.14 -12.70 -2.98
C CYS A 414 19.64 -12.97 -3.12
N ASN A 415 20.11 -13.44 -4.27
CA ASN A 415 21.52 -13.69 -4.53
C ASN A 415 22.36 -12.40 -4.48
N GLU A 416 21.89 -11.33 -5.13
CA GLU A 416 22.59 -10.04 -5.10
C GLU A 416 22.50 -9.37 -3.73
N LEU A 417 21.39 -9.54 -3.01
CA LEU A 417 21.23 -9.05 -1.64
C LEU A 417 22.17 -9.78 -0.68
N ASN A 418 22.36 -11.08 -0.84
CA ASN A 418 23.30 -11.87 -0.03
C ASN A 418 24.76 -11.44 -0.27
N GLN A 419 25.13 -11.05 -1.50
CA GLN A 419 26.43 -10.43 -1.76
C GLN A 419 26.57 -9.07 -1.07
N LEU A 420 25.49 -8.29 -0.99
CA LEU A 420 25.49 -7.02 -0.29
C LEU A 420 25.59 -7.22 1.24
N LYS A 421 24.90 -8.23 1.78
CA LYS A 421 25.00 -8.64 3.19
C LYS A 421 26.43 -9.08 3.56
N SER A 422 27.08 -9.87 2.71
CA SER A 422 28.48 -10.28 2.96
C SER A 422 29.46 -9.11 2.89
N LEU A 423 29.22 -8.12 2.00
CA LEU A 423 29.99 -6.88 1.99
C LEU A 423 29.78 -6.07 3.29
N ALA A 424 28.55 -5.97 3.77
CA ALA A 424 28.19 -5.27 5.01
C ALA A 424 28.78 -5.92 6.29
N GLU A 425 29.06 -7.22 6.25
CA GLU A 425 29.72 -7.97 7.33
C GLU A 425 31.26 -7.93 7.25
N SER A 426 31.82 -7.46 6.14
CA SER A 426 33.27 -7.40 5.93
C SER A 426 33.94 -6.22 6.67
N GLU A 427 35.27 -6.27 6.80
CA GLU A 427 36.08 -5.15 7.31
C GLU A 427 36.46 -4.13 6.22
N GLN A 428 35.84 -4.20 5.04
CA GLN A 428 36.13 -3.27 3.94
C GLN A 428 35.61 -1.85 4.23
N PRO A 429 36.21 -0.81 3.62
CA PRO A 429 35.76 0.57 3.81
C PRO A 429 34.26 0.75 3.50
N ASP A 430 33.77 0.03 2.49
CA ASP A 430 32.40 0.11 1.97
C ASP A 430 31.35 -0.60 2.84
N ALA A 431 31.75 -1.25 3.95
CA ALA A 431 30.85 -2.06 4.77
C ALA A 431 29.75 -1.22 5.45
N LEU A 432 30.06 0.02 5.85
CA LEU A 432 29.09 0.93 6.48
C LEU A 432 28.03 1.38 5.48
N GLU A 433 28.47 1.75 4.27
CA GLU A 433 27.63 2.15 3.15
C GLU A 433 26.76 0.98 2.69
N ALA A 434 27.30 -0.25 2.62
CA ALA A 434 26.54 -1.45 2.30
C ALA A 434 25.41 -1.71 3.31
N ARG A 435 25.64 -1.50 4.62
CA ARG A 435 24.58 -1.58 5.65
C ARG A 435 23.48 -0.55 5.42
N GLN A 436 23.83 0.68 5.03
CA GLN A 436 22.83 1.70 4.70
C GLN A 436 21.98 1.30 3.50
N VAL A 437 22.58 0.70 2.47
CA VAL A 437 21.85 0.19 1.30
C VAL A 437 20.92 -0.97 1.68
N ILE A 438 21.36 -1.90 2.55
CA ILE A 438 20.50 -2.98 3.06
C ILE A 438 19.30 -2.41 3.81
N ASN A 439 19.52 -1.43 4.70
CA ASN A 439 18.45 -0.77 5.42
C ASN A 439 17.49 -0.03 4.47
N GLN A 440 17.97 0.52 3.35
CA GLN A 440 17.09 1.09 2.32
C GLN A 440 16.22 0.03 1.64
N ILE A 441 16.78 -1.14 1.34
CA ILE A 441 16.10 -2.19 0.59
C ILE A 441 15.09 -2.94 1.49
N LEU A 442 15.51 -3.34 2.69
CA LEU A 442 14.73 -4.20 3.60
C LEU A 442 13.92 -3.40 4.61
N ASP A 443 14.50 -2.35 5.19
CA ASP A 443 13.86 -1.53 6.21
C ASP A 443 13.25 -0.24 5.64
N TYR A 444 13.37 -0.04 4.32
CA TYR A 444 12.83 1.12 3.60
C TYR A 444 13.36 2.46 4.12
N MET A 445 14.56 2.47 4.72
CA MET A 445 15.24 3.67 5.20
C MET A 445 15.95 4.38 4.05
N PRO A 446 15.47 5.55 3.57
CA PRO A 446 16.10 6.22 2.45
C PRO A 446 17.57 6.55 2.76
N ILE A 447 18.47 6.33 1.80
CA ILE A 447 19.85 6.79 1.92
C ILE A 447 19.85 8.32 1.99
N GLY A 448 20.53 8.87 2.99
CA GLY A 448 20.60 10.29 3.24
C GLY A 448 21.17 11.13 2.08
N GLU A 449 21.03 12.44 2.21
CA GLU A 449 21.45 13.42 1.22
C GLU A 449 22.80 14.07 1.57
N GLY A 450 23.65 14.28 0.55
CA GLY A 450 24.97 14.90 0.69
C GLY A 450 26.18 13.99 0.43
N LYS A 451 27.40 14.57 0.50
CA LYS A 451 28.67 13.89 0.15
C LYS A 451 28.95 12.65 1.01
N SER A 452 28.49 12.64 2.27
CA SER A 452 28.67 11.52 3.20
C SER A 452 27.91 10.25 2.80
N TYR A 453 26.93 10.35 1.89
CA TYR A 453 26.09 9.24 1.45
C TYR A 453 26.33 8.86 -0.03
N GLU A 454 27.29 9.52 -0.69
CA GLU A 454 27.59 9.30 -2.09
C GLU A 454 28.06 7.86 -2.35
N GLY A 455 28.88 7.30 -1.44
CA GLY A 455 29.29 5.89 -1.48
C GLY A 455 28.10 4.93 -1.42
N ALA A 456 27.19 5.11 -0.47
CA ALA A 456 25.97 4.29 -0.37
C ALA A 456 25.09 4.39 -1.62
N ARG A 457 24.92 5.59 -2.20
CA ARG A 457 24.17 5.77 -3.46
C ARG A 457 24.83 5.06 -4.64
N ILE A 458 26.17 5.06 -4.71
CA ILE A 458 26.92 4.33 -5.74
C ILE A 458 26.72 2.82 -5.57
N ILE A 459 26.83 2.30 -4.35
CA ILE A 459 26.60 0.88 -4.05
C ILE A 459 25.16 0.48 -4.39
N CYS A 460 24.16 1.29 -4.02
CA CYS A 460 22.76 1.06 -4.36
C CYS A 460 22.54 1.02 -5.88
N ARG A 461 23.11 1.97 -6.63
CA ARG A 461 23.02 1.99 -8.10
C ARG A 461 23.71 0.77 -8.72
N ASN A 462 24.85 0.35 -8.18
CA ASN A 462 25.56 -0.84 -8.63
C ASN A 462 24.72 -2.11 -8.39
N PHE A 463 24.12 -2.23 -7.20
CA PHE A 463 23.18 -3.30 -6.86
C PHE A 463 22.00 -3.34 -7.85
N GLU A 464 21.31 -2.22 -8.04
CA GLU A 464 20.17 -2.13 -8.97
C GLU A 464 20.56 -2.45 -10.42
N SER A 465 21.75 -2.03 -10.84
CA SER A 465 22.29 -2.30 -12.17
C SER A 465 22.61 -3.79 -12.37
N LYS A 466 23.21 -4.45 -11.37
CA LYS A 466 23.48 -5.89 -11.39
C LYS A 466 22.19 -6.70 -11.46
N VAL A 467 21.22 -6.41 -10.58
CA VAL A 467 19.91 -7.06 -10.59
C VAL A 467 19.23 -6.88 -11.95
N LYS A 468 19.22 -5.66 -12.49
CA LYS A 468 18.62 -5.39 -13.81
C LYS A 468 19.31 -6.18 -14.92
N LYS A 469 20.65 -6.26 -14.92
CA LYS A 469 21.41 -7.02 -15.92
C LYS A 469 21.10 -8.51 -15.85
N GLU A 470 21.08 -9.08 -14.65
CA GLU A 470 20.79 -10.50 -14.45
C GLU A 470 19.34 -10.85 -14.78
N LYS A 471 18.39 -9.99 -14.38
CA LYS A 471 16.98 -10.14 -14.74
C LYS A 471 16.79 -10.18 -16.26
N ASN A 472 17.38 -9.22 -16.98
CA ASN A 472 17.30 -9.17 -18.44
C ASN A 472 17.97 -10.37 -19.13
N ARG A 473 18.93 -11.04 -18.46
CA ARG A 473 19.62 -12.21 -18.99
C ARG A 473 18.80 -13.49 -18.81
N GLN A 474 18.09 -13.62 -17.70
CA GLN A 474 17.51 -14.89 -17.26
C GLN A 474 15.99 -14.95 -17.35
N THR A 475 15.29 -13.81 -17.33
CA THR A 475 13.83 -13.74 -17.24
C THR A 475 13.22 -12.96 -18.40
N SER A 476 11.93 -13.15 -18.62
CA SER A 476 11.16 -12.40 -19.62
C SER A 476 10.99 -10.94 -19.21
N PRO A 477 11.30 -9.96 -20.07
CA PRO A 477 11.03 -8.55 -19.77
C PRO A 477 9.52 -8.27 -19.64
N MET A 478 8.64 -9.17 -20.10
CA MET A 478 7.20 -8.97 -20.10
C MET A 478 6.58 -8.87 -18.70
N ILE A 479 7.11 -9.65 -17.75
CA ILE A 479 6.60 -9.69 -16.38
C ILE A 479 6.75 -8.34 -15.67
N GLN A 480 7.59 -7.43 -16.18
CA GLN A 480 7.83 -6.09 -15.63
C GLN A 480 6.82 -5.04 -16.10
N TYR A 481 6.02 -5.34 -17.11
CA TYR A 481 4.98 -4.42 -17.57
C TYR A 481 3.73 -4.58 -16.72
N ALA A 482 3.33 -3.50 -16.04
CA ALA A 482 2.06 -3.44 -15.31
C ALA A 482 0.83 -3.81 -16.17
N LEU A 483 0.88 -3.52 -17.48
CA LEU A 483 -0.17 -3.93 -18.43
C LEU A 483 -0.24 -5.45 -18.62
N PHE A 484 0.90 -6.12 -18.66
CA PHE A 484 0.97 -7.57 -18.79
C PHE A 484 0.47 -8.24 -17.51
N GLN A 485 0.89 -7.77 -16.33
CA GLN A 485 0.38 -8.30 -15.05
C GLN A 485 -1.13 -8.08 -14.91
N ARG A 486 -1.68 -6.94 -15.36
CA ARG A 486 -3.14 -6.74 -15.40
C ARG A 486 -3.84 -7.68 -16.39
N ALA A 487 -3.21 -8.03 -17.50
CA ALA A 487 -3.72 -9.03 -18.44
C ALA A 487 -3.67 -10.46 -17.85
N LEU A 488 -2.63 -10.77 -17.08
CA LEU A 488 -2.49 -12.02 -16.32
C LEU A 488 -3.67 -12.22 -15.37
N PHE A 489 -4.05 -11.21 -14.58
CA PHE A 489 -5.21 -11.32 -13.67
C PHE A 489 -6.54 -11.47 -14.41
N GLU A 490 -6.69 -10.83 -15.57
CA GLU A 490 -7.87 -10.97 -16.39
C GLU A 490 -7.95 -12.38 -17.01
N ALA A 491 -6.83 -12.96 -17.45
CA ALA A 491 -6.74 -14.35 -17.92
C ALA A 491 -7.03 -15.35 -16.78
N TRP A 492 -6.46 -15.11 -15.59
CA TRP A 492 -6.73 -15.87 -14.38
C TRP A 492 -8.22 -15.87 -14.03
N ALA A 493 -8.85 -14.69 -14.02
CA ALA A 493 -10.28 -14.54 -13.77
C ALA A 493 -11.13 -15.31 -14.78
N GLN A 494 -10.77 -15.32 -16.07
CA GLN A 494 -11.46 -16.13 -17.08
C GLN A 494 -11.30 -17.63 -16.84
N MET A 495 -10.12 -18.10 -16.42
CA MET A 495 -9.93 -19.52 -16.07
C MET A 495 -10.72 -19.92 -14.83
N LEU A 496 -10.73 -19.09 -13.78
CA LEU A 496 -11.58 -19.33 -12.61
C LEU A 496 -13.06 -19.38 -12.99
N ASP A 497 -13.53 -18.50 -13.88
CA ASP A 497 -14.91 -18.51 -14.37
C ASP A 497 -15.29 -19.80 -15.11
N ILE A 498 -14.33 -20.44 -15.78
CA ILE A 498 -14.53 -21.74 -16.45
C ILE A 498 -14.50 -22.88 -15.43
N ALA A 499 -13.57 -22.82 -14.48
CA ALA A 499 -13.31 -23.85 -13.48
C ALA A 499 -14.39 -23.92 -12.38
N ARG A 500 -15.00 -22.79 -12.00
CA ARG A 500 -15.93 -22.70 -10.85
C ARG A 500 -17.14 -23.64 -10.88
N GLY A 501 -17.50 -24.16 -12.06
CA GLY A 501 -18.61 -25.12 -12.19
C GLY A 501 -18.19 -26.58 -12.02
N ILE A 502 -16.91 -26.84 -11.76
CA ILE A 502 -16.29 -28.17 -11.70
C ILE A 502 -15.37 -28.30 -10.48
N ILE A 503 -14.63 -27.24 -10.14
CA ILE A 503 -13.66 -27.21 -9.05
C ILE A 503 -14.23 -26.33 -7.93
N ASP A 504 -14.38 -26.88 -6.73
CA ASP A 504 -14.92 -26.13 -5.59
C ASP A 504 -13.90 -25.16 -4.98
N ASP A 505 -12.61 -25.55 -4.93
CA ASP A 505 -11.55 -24.74 -4.33
C ASP A 505 -10.80 -23.89 -5.38
N PRO A 506 -10.91 -22.54 -5.35
CA PRO A 506 -10.26 -21.65 -6.31
C PRO A 506 -8.72 -21.75 -6.30
N ARG A 507 -8.12 -22.24 -5.21
CA ARG A 507 -6.67 -22.43 -5.10
C ARG A 507 -6.17 -23.52 -6.05
N ASN A 508 -6.96 -24.58 -6.24
CA ASN A 508 -6.62 -25.66 -7.18
C ASN A 508 -6.72 -25.17 -8.62
N ALA A 509 -7.76 -24.40 -8.97
CA ALA A 509 -7.87 -23.77 -10.28
C ALA A 509 -6.70 -22.79 -10.54
N THR A 510 -6.21 -22.11 -9.51
CA THR A 510 -5.05 -21.21 -9.62
C THR A 510 -3.74 -21.96 -9.90
N LYS A 511 -3.53 -23.18 -9.38
CA LYS A 511 -2.36 -24.01 -9.73
C LYS A 511 -2.31 -24.30 -11.24
N GLY A 512 -3.45 -24.65 -11.84
CA GLY A 512 -3.51 -24.82 -13.29
C GLY A 512 -3.23 -23.52 -14.05
N PHE A 513 -3.63 -22.37 -13.53
CA PHE A 513 -3.26 -21.08 -14.13
C PHE A 513 -1.76 -20.78 -14.03
N VAL A 514 -1.11 -21.09 -12.90
CA VAL A 514 0.35 -20.99 -12.77
C VAL A 514 1.04 -21.86 -13.82
N LYS A 515 0.56 -23.09 -14.02
CA LYS A 515 1.07 -23.97 -15.08
C LYS A 515 0.89 -23.36 -16.48
N LEU A 516 -0.25 -22.72 -16.76
CA LEU A 516 -0.45 -22.01 -18.03
C LEU A 516 0.55 -20.87 -18.20
N LEU A 517 0.85 -20.12 -17.13
CA LEU A 517 1.85 -19.06 -17.18
C LEU A 517 3.25 -19.59 -17.44
N ASP A 518 3.63 -20.68 -16.77
CA ASP A 518 4.93 -21.32 -17.00
C ASP A 518 5.07 -21.77 -18.45
N LEU A 519 4.01 -22.37 -19.04
CA LEU A 519 3.96 -22.77 -20.44
C LEU A 519 4.04 -21.56 -21.39
N ALA A 520 3.30 -20.49 -21.10
CA ALA A 520 3.26 -19.30 -21.96
C ALA A 520 4.54 -18.46 -21.88
N LEU A 521 5.27 -18.51 -20.76
CA LEU A 521 6.52 -17.80 -20.53
C LEU A 521 7.76 -18.68 -20.73
N GLN A 522 7.62 -19.89 -21.31
CA GLN A 522 8.76 -20.72 -21.69
C GLN A 522 9.73 -19.95 -22.59
N GLU A 523 10.99 -20.39 -22.57
CA GLU A 523 12.07 -19.77 -23.35
C GLU A 523 12.18 -18.25 -23.12
N LYS A 524 12.00 -17.81 -21.86
CA LYS A 524 12.03 -16.39 -21.45
C LYS A 524 10.91 -15.56 -22.08
N GLY A 525 9.79 -16.21 -22.40
CA GLY A 525 8.62 -15.59 -22.99
C GLY A 525 8.87 -15.09 -24.42
N GLN A 526 9.65 -15.83 -25.23
CA GLN A 526 9.91 -15.51 -26.64
C GLN A 526 8.62 -15.28 -27.44
N PHE A 527 7.53 -15.96 -27.06
CA PHE A 527 6.18 -15.75 -27.59
C PHE A 527 5.68 -14.30 -27.47
N PHE A 528 6.06 -13.59 -26.41
CA PHE A 528 5.61 -12.23 -26.13
C PHE A 528 6.65 -11.15 -26.49
N MET A 529 7.72 -11.51 -27.20
CA MET A 529 8.78 -10.57 -27.58
C MET A 529 8.37 -9.68 -28.75
N PHE A 530 8.99 -8.50 -28.82
CA PHE A 530 8.68 -7.50 -29.84
C PHE A 530 9.15 -7.90 -31.24
N ASP A 531 10.06 -8.87 -31.37
CA ASP A 531 10.50 -9.41 -32.65
C ASP A 531 9.44 -10.30 -33.32
N GLN A 532 8.44 -10.76 -32.58
CA GLN A 532 7.31 -11.51 -33.11
C GLN A 532 6.39 -10.61 -33.95
N LEU A 533 6.09 -11.05 -35.18
CA LEU A 533 5.27 -10.28 -36.13
C LEU A 533 3.89 -9.93 -35.57
N TYR A 534 3.22 -10.87 -34.92
CA TYR A 534 1.90 -10.67 -34.34
C TYR A 534 1.89 -9.72 -33.13
N MET A 535 3.04 -9.52 -32.48
CA MET A 535 3.18 -8.60 -31.35
C MET A 535 3.34 -7.14 -31.80
N GLN A 536 3.80 -6.92 -33.03
CA GLN A 536 3.89 -5.58 -33.62
C GLN A 536 2.51 -5.00 -33.95
N HIS A 537 2.39 -3.69 -33.83
CA HIS A 537 1.17 -2.88 -34.03
C HIS A 537 0.06 -3.10 -32.99
N THR A 538 -0.04 -4.29 -32.42
CA THR A 538 -1.03 -4.68 -31.40
C THR A 538 -0.53 -4.41 -29.99
N VAL A 539 0.68 -4.88 -29.66
CA VAL A 539 1.28 -4.75 -28.33
C VAL A 539 2.47 -3.80 -28.36
N PHE A 540 3.31 -3.88 -29.39
CA PHE A 540 4.50 -3.07 -29.55
C PHE A 540 4.46 -2.17 -30.79
N SER A 541 5.19 -1.06 -30.71
CA SER A 541 5.55 -0.22 -31.84
C SER A 541 7.06 -0.12 -31.88
N GLY A 542 7.71 -0.95 -32.70
CA GLY A 542 9.15 -1.18 -32.59
C GLY A 542 9.45 -1.89 -31.28
N THR A 543 10.25 -1.29 -30.40
CA THR A 543 10.59 -1.85 -29.08
C THR A 543 9.71 -1.32 -27.95
N GLN A 544 8.87 -0.31 -28.20
CA GLN A 544 8.06 0.34 -27.17
C GLN A 544 6.68 -0.30 -27.04
N ILE A 545 6.26 -0.59 -25.82
CA ILE A 545 4.91 -1.10 -25.54
C ILE A 545 3.85 -0.01 -25.76
N ILE A 546 2.75 -0.38 -26.42
CA ILE A 546 1.60 0.49 -26.63
C ILE A 546 0.76 0.52 -25.35
N VAL A 547 0.74 1.64 -24.63
CA VAL A 547 0.06 1.76 -23.34
C VAL A 547 -1.44 2.05 -23.53
N ARG A 548 -2.24 1.02 -23.84
CA ARG A 548 -3.69 1.12 -24.06
C ARG A 548 -4.48 -0.05 -23.46
N GLN A 549 -5.80 0.13 -23.29
CA GLN A 549 -6.67 -0.94 -22.79
C GLN A 549 -6.83 -2.08 -23.81
N GLU A 550 -6.76 -1.78 -25.10
CA GLU A 550 -6.76 -2.80 -26.17
C GLU A 550 -5.55 -3.74 -26.05
N THR A 551 -4.36 -3.21 -25.74
CA THR A 551 -3.15 -3.99 -25.49
C THR A 551 -3.36 -5.02 -24.38
N ARG A 552 -4.00 -4.62 -23.27
CA ARG A 552 -4.34 -5.54 -22.16
C ARG A 552 -5.23 -6.68 -22.64
N LYS A 553 -6.26 -6.38 -23.44
CA LYS A 553 -7.16 -7.39 -24.01
C LYS A 553 -6.40 -8.36 -24.92
N ILE A 554 -5.53 -7.86 -25.78
CA ILE A 554 -4.75 -8.69 -26.70
C ILE A 554 -3.80 -9.62 -25.92
N LEU A 555 -3.07 -9.09 -24.93
CA LEU A 555 -2.22 -9.90 -24.06
C LEU A 555 -3.00 -10.99 -23.31
N THR A 556 -4.22 -10.67 -22.86
CA THR A 556 -5.12 -11.65 -22.24
C THR A 556 -5.49 -12.76 -23.25
N GLN A 557 -5.88 -12.40 -24.47
CA GLN A 557 -6.25 -13.37 -25.50
C GLN A 557 -5.07 -14.26 -25.87
N LEU A 558 -3.86 -13.70 -25.95
CA LEU A 558 -2.64 -14.45 -26.25
C LEU A 558 -2.28 -15.44 -25.13
N LEU A 559 -2.42 -15.06 -23.86
CA LEU A 559 -2.25 -15.98 -22.73
C LEU A 559 -3.26 -17.14 -22.81
N ILE A 560 -4.54 -16.83 -23.03
CA ILE A 560 -5.60 -17.85 -23.14
C ILE A 560 -5.47 -18.71 -24.40
N ALA A 561 -4.92 -18.17 -25.50
CA ALA A 561 -4.73 -18.88 -26.76
C ALA A 561 -3.79 -20.09 -26.63
N HIS A 562 -2.89 -20.10 -25.64
CA HIS A 562 -2.04 -21.27 -25.35
C HIS A 562 -2.85 -22.52 -24.97
N LEU A 563 -4.07 -22.35 -24.46
CA LEU A 563 -4.99 -23.47 -24.19
C LEU A 563 -5.54 -24.11 -25.46
N THR A 564 -5.33 -23.52 -26.64
CA THR A 564 -5.69 -24.15 -27.92
C THR A 564 -4.93 -25.46 -28.12
N ASN A 565 -3.68 -25.52 -27.66
CA ASN A 565 -2.87 -26.72 -27.73
C ASN A 565 -3.45 -27.79 -26.78
N PRO A 566 -3.80 -29.00 -27.29
CA PRO A 566 -4.35 -30.06 -26.46
C PRO A 566 -3.45 -30.50 -25.31
N PHE A 567 -2.14 -30.56 -25.55
CA PHE A 567 -1.13 -30.93 -24.55
C PHE A 567 -1.09 -29.92 -23.40
N HIS A 568 -1.06 -28.61 -23.71
CA HIS A 568 -1.10 -27.56 -22.69
C HIS A 568 -2.37 -27.63 -21.85
N SER A 569 -3.53 -27.78 -22.48
CA SER A 569 -4.81 -27.88 -21.75
C SER A 569 -4.87 -29.10 -20.83
N GLN A 570 -4.31 -30.24 -21.23
CA GLN A 570 -4.22 -31.43 -20.38
C GLN A 570 -3.29 -31.18 -19.19
N GLN A 571 -2.07 -30.65 -19.41
CA GLN A 571 -1.14 -30.33 -18.32
C GLN A 571 -1.73 -29.34 -17.31
N VAL A 572 -2.39 -28.30 -17.81
CA VAL A 572 -3.08 -27.31 -16.98
C VAL A 572 -4.18 -27.95 -16.12
N CYS A 573 -4.98 -28.86 -16.68
CA CYS A 573 -6.01 -29.56 -15.92
C CYS A 573 -5.43 -30.54 -14.89
N SER A 574 -4.32 -31.20 -15.21
CA SER A 574 -3.66 -32.15 -14.30
C SER A 574 -3.22 -31.47 -13.00
N GLU A 575 -2.66 -30.26 -13.08
CA GLU A 575 -2.24 -29.47 -11.91
C GLU A 575 -3.41 -28.98 -11.05
N MET A 576 -4.64 -28.99 -11.59
CA MET A 576 -5.84 -28.60 -10.86
C MET A 576 -6.41 -29.72 -9.97
N GLY A 577 -5.89 -30.95 -10.06
CA GLY A 577 -6.31 -32.06 -9.20
C GLY A 577 -7.79 -32.46 -9.37
N VAL A 578 -8.28 -32.48 -10.61
CA VAL A 578 -9.69 -32.77 -10.95
C VAL A 578 -9.92 -34.29 -11.03
N ALA A 579 -11.08 -34.76 -10.55
CA ALA A 579 -11.50 -36.16 -10.69
C ALA A 579 -11.72 -36.55 -12.18
N ASP A 580 -11.48 -37.82 -12.51
CA ASP A 580 -11.45 -38.33 -13.89
C ASP A 580 -12.69 -37.97 -14.73
N ASP A 581 -13.90 -38.13 -14.16
CA ASP A 581 -15.17 -37.84 -14.86
C ASP A 581 -15.32 -36.36 -15.26
N ASN A 582 -14.71 -35.46 -14.50
CA ASN A 582 -14.76 -34.01 -14.73
C ASN A 582 -13.55 -33.49 -15.50
N PHE A 583 -12.46 -34.27 -15.56
CA PHE A 583 -11.21 -33.90 -16.22
C PHE A 583 -11.41 -33.61 -17.71
N ALA A 584 -11.97 -34.58 -18.45
CA ALA A 584 -12.20 -34.45 -19.89
C ALA A 584 -13.11 -33.26 -20.23
N ARG A 585 -14.14 -33.02 -19.40
CA ARG A 585 -15.06 -31.89 -19.57
C ARG A 585 -14.37 -30.55 -19.38
N LEU A 586 -13.49 -30.42 -18.39
CA LEU A 586 -12.74 -29.19 -18.14
C LEU A 586 -11.74 -28.92 -19.26
N VAL A 587 -10.99 -29.93 -19.71
CA VAL A 587 -10.06 -29.85 -20.85
C VAL A 587 -10.77 -29.30 -22.08
N LEU A 588 -11.94 -29.86 -22.43
CA LEU A 588 -12.72 -29.40 -23.59
C LEU A 588 -13.12 -27.92 -23.47
N LYS A 589 -13.62 -27.50 -22.30
CA LYS A 589 -14.01 -26.09 -22.08
C LYS A 589 -12.82 -25.12 -22.18
N LEU A 590 -11.67 -25.49 -21.63
CA LEU A 590 -10.46 -24.67 -21.72
C LEU A 590 -9.96 -24.56 -23.16
N GLN A 591 -9.97 -25.67 -23.91
CA GLN A 591 -9.61 -25.68 -25.33
C GLN A 591 -10.57 -24.86 -26.19
N GLU A 592 -11.88 -24.95 -25.96
CA GLU A 592 -12.87 -24.12 -26.66
C GLU A 592 -12.60 -22.63 -26.41
N LYS A 593 -12.28 -22.27 -25.17
CA LYS A 593 -11.91 -20.90 -24.83
C LYS A 593 -10.61 -20.47 -25.52
N GLY A 594 -9.59 -21.34 -25.54
CA GLY A 594 -8.33 -21.09 -26.25
C GLY A 594 -8.53 -20.88 -27.75
N ARG A 595 -9.29 -21.76 -28.40
CA ARG A 595 -9.66 -21.65 -29.83
C ARG A 595 -10.39 -20.34 -30.13
N ALA A 596 -11.35 -19.96 -29.28
CA ALA A 596 -12.05 -18.70 -29.42
C ALA A 596 -11.08 -17.51 -29.35
N ALA A 597 -10.19 -17.49 -28.35
CA ALA A 597 -9.17 -16.45 -28.18
C ALA A 597 -8.23 -16.34 -29.39
N ALA A 598 -7.72 -17.47 -29.89
CA ALA A 598 -6.87 -17.52 -31.08
C ALA A 598 -7.61 -17.06 -32.35
N SER A 599 -8.91 -17.37 -32.47
CA SER A 599 -9.73 -17.00 -33.64
C SER A 599 -10.11 -15.51 -33.70
N GLU A 600 -10.18 -14.84 -32.55
CA GLU A 600 -10.47 -13.40 -32.48
C GLU A 600 -9.23 -12.55 -32.78
N PHE A 601 -8.03 -13.07 -32.51
CA PHE A 601 -6.78 -12.34 -32.65
C PHE A 601 -6.56 -11.68 -34.03
N PRO A 602 -6.78 -12.36 -35.18
CA PRO A 602 -6.56 -11.77 -36.50
C PRO A 602 -7.36 -10.47 -36.72
N LYS A 603 -8.57 -10.37 -36.17
CA LYS A 603 -9.40 -9.15 -36.26
C LYS A 603 -8.76 -7.98 -35.52
N TYR A 604 -8.21 -8.23 -34.33
CA TYR A 604 -7.52 -7.20 -33.55
C TYR A 604 -6.24 -6.74 -34.26
N TYR A 605 -5.47 -7.68 -34.81
CA TYR A 605 -4.26 -7.38 -35.56
C TYR A 605 -4.58 -6.58 -36.83
N GLU A 606 -5.57 -7.00 -37.61
CA GLU A 606 -6.03 -6.30 -38.80
C GLU A 606 -6.42 -4.85 -38.50
N MET A 607 -7.23 -4.62 -37.46
CA MET A 607 -7.63 -3.26 -37.05
C MET A 607 -6.42 -2.39 -36.66
N ALA A 608 -5.48 -2.94 -35.89
CA ALA A 608 -4.28 -2.23 -35.46
C ALA A 608 -3.32 -1.92 -36.63
N ARG A 609 -3.17 -2.88 -37.54
CA ARG A 609 -2.33 -2.76 -38.74
C ARG A 609 -2.90 -1.75 -39.71
N LYS A 610 -4.21 -1.78 -40.00
CA LYS A 610 -4.90 -0.74 -40.81
C LYS A 610 -4.67 0.65 -40.25
N LYS A 611 -4.82 0.83 -38.93
CA LYS A 611 -4.57 2.12 -38.27
C LYS A 611 -3.14 2.60 -38.44
N THR A 612 -2.17 1.70 -38.26
CA THR A 612 -0.74 2.04 -38.39
C THR A 612 -0.35 2.34 -39.84
N PHE A 613 -0.90 1.57 -40.78
CA PHE A 613 -0.69 1.75 -42.21
C PHE A 613 -1.22 3.11 -42.68
N LYS A 614 -2.46 3.47 -42.34
CA LYS A 614 -3.07 4.76 -42.70
C LYS A 614 -2.22 5.97 -42.28
N ILE A 615 -1.50 5.88 -41.16
CA ILE A 615 -0.65 6.96 -40.66
C ILE A 615 0.69 7.03 -41.42
N ASN A 616 1.25 5.88 -41.79
CA ASN A 616 2.65 5.78 -42.22
C ASN A 616 2.87 5.39 -43.68
N TYR A 617 1.82 5.08 -44.46
CA TYR A 617 1.97 4.61 -45.84
C TYR A 617 2.79 5.57 -46.73
N ARG A 618 2.75 6.87 -46.44
CA ARG A 618 3.52 7.90 -47.16
C ARG A 618 5.03 7.73 -47.03
N VAL A 619 5.50 7.09 -45.96
CA VAL A 619 6.93 6.88 -45.66
C VAL A 619 7.37 5.41 -45.79
N TYR A 620 6.46 4.50 -46.14
CA TYR A 620 6.80 3.10 -46.35
C TYR A 620 7.60 2.91 -47.64
N LEU A 621 8.80 2.35 -47.49
CA LEU A 621 9.71 1.99 -48.59
C LEU A 621 9.18 0.81 -49.42
N SER A 622 8.29 0.00 -48.86
CA SER A 622 7.67 -1.15 -49.52
C SER A 622 6.58 -0.77 -50.53
N ILE A 623 6.17 0.50 -50.56
CA ILE A 623 5.14 1.02 -51.48
C ILE A 623 5.82 1.83 -52.59
N ASN A 624 5.49 1.52 -53.84
CA ASN A 624 6.07 2.23 -54.98
C ASN A 624 5.44 3.64 -55.15
N GLY A 625 6.01 4.46 -56.04
CA GLY A 625 5.56 5.85 -56.24
C GLY A 625 4.13 5.98 -56.76
N GLU A 626 3.70 5.05 -57.62
CA GLU A 626 2.36 5.05 -58.23
C GLU A 626 1.29 4.63 -57.22
N GLU A 627 1.51 3.54 -56.48
CA GLU A 627 0.63 3.07 -55.41
C GLU A 627 0.48 4.13 -54.31
N ARG A 628 1.57 4.85 -53.98
CA ARG A 628 1.54 5.93 -52.99
C ARG A 628 0.69 7.11 -53.47
N ALA A 629 0.77 7.44 -54.76
CA ALA A 629 -0.05 8.50 -55.35
C ALA A 629 -1.54 8.11 -55.37
N GLU A 630 -1.85 6.87 -55.73
CA GLU A 630 -3.23 6.35 -55.73
C GLU A 630 -3.84 6.37 -54.32
N LEU A 631 -3.08 5.93 -53.30
CA LEU A 631 -3.51 5.98 -51.91
C LEU A 631 -3.74 7.43 -51.43
N ALA A 632 -2.89 8.38 -51.82
CA ALA A 632 -3.03 9.78 -51.45
C ALA A 632 -4.25 10.44 -52.13
N GLU A 633 -4.49 10.16 -53.41
CA GLU A 633 -5.67 10.64 -54.13
C GLU A 633 -6.96 10.11 -53.49
N ALA A 634 -7.01 8.81 -53.19
CA ALA A 634 -8.15 8.19 -52.53
C ALA A 634 -8.39 8.73 -51.11
N GLU A 635 -7.31 9.03 -50.35
CA GLU A 635 -7.41 9.65 -49.02
C GLU A 635 -8.02 11.06 -49.09
N GLU A 636 -7.56 11.89 -50.04
CA GLU A 636 -8.07 13.26 -50.22
C GLU A 636 -9.52 13.26 -50.75
N GLU A 637 -9.87 12.33 -51.64
CA GLU A 637 -11.25 12.10 -52.06
C GLU A 637 -12.15 11.76 -50.85
N GLN A 638 -11.72 10.82 -50.01
CA GLN A 638 -12.47 10.40 -48.84
C GLN A 638 -12.62 11.56 -47.82
N LYS A 639 -11.57 12.35 -47.58
CA LYS A 639 -11.63 13.55 -46.71
C LYS A 639 -12.62 14.59 -47.25
N ARG A 640 -12.60 14.84 -48.56
CA ARG A 640 -13.54 15.77 -49.21
C ARG A 640 -14.98 15.30 -49.03
N HIS A 641 -15.28 14.02 -49.27
CA HIS A 641 -16.63 13.49 -49.07
C HIS A 641 -17.08 13.58 -47.60
N LEU A 642 -16.17 13.31 -46.64
CA LEU A 642 -16.48 13.47 -45.21
C LEU A 642 -16.76 14.92 -44.81
N GLN A 643 -16.11 15.89 -45.45
CA GLN A 643 -16.38 17.32 -45.25
C GLN A 643 -17.74 17.71 -45.84
N GLU A 644 -18.06 17.26 -47.05
CA GLU A 644 -19.37 17.46 -47.69
C GLU A 644 -20.52 16.86 -46.85
N VAL A 645 -20.28 15.73 -46.17
CA VAL A 645 -21.26 15.15 -45.23
C VAL A 645 -21.49 16.05 -44.01
N LYS A 646 -20.42 16.65 -43.45
CA LYS A 646 -20.57 17.61 -42.33
C LYS A 646 -21.31 18.87 -42.74
N GLU A 647 -21.15 19.29 -43.99
CA GLU A 647 -21.81 20.46 -44.57
C GLU A 647 -23.24 20.15 -45.06
N GLY A 648 -23.70 18.90 -44.95
CA GLY A 648 -25.04 18.46 -45.37
C GLY A 648 -25.22 18.36 -46.89
N ILE A 649 -24.14 18.43 -47.66
CA ILE A 649 -24.12 18.39 -49.13
C ILE A 649 -24.18 16.95 -49.65
N ARG A 650 -23.65 15.98 -48.88
CA ARG A 650 -23.57 14.56 -49.25
C ARG A 650 -24.16 13.66 -48.17
N ALA A 651 -24.77 12.54 -48.57
CA ALA A 651 -25.21 11.52 -47.62
C ALA A 651 -24.04 10.65 -47.12
N LYS A 652 -24.05 10.24 -45.84
CA LYS A 652 -22.96 9.44 -45.23
C LYS A 652 -22.67 8.12 -45.97
N ILE A 653 -23.66 7.54 -46.63
CA ILE A 653 -23.54 6.31 -47.42
C ILE A 653 -22.80 6.50 -48.76
N GLU A 654 -22.60 7.74 -49.21
CA GLU A 654 -21.96 8.08 -50.50
C GLU A 654 -20.49 8.48 -50.35
N VAL A 655 -19.91 8.30 -49.16
CA VAL A 655 -18.48 8.51 -48.91
C VAL A 655 -17.68 7.44 -49.64
N SER A 656 -16.60 7.83 -50.33
CA SER A 656 -15.75 6.90 -51.08
C SER A 656 -15.11 5.89 -50.13
N ASP A 657 -15.22 4.61 -50.45
CA ASP A 657 -14.57 3.49 -49.75
C ASP A 657 -13.29 3.04 -50.45
N LYS A 658 -12.89 3.71 -51.54
CA LYS A 658 -11.70 3.39 -52.33
C LYS A 658 -10.44 3.36 -51.47
N PHE A 659 -10.27 4.34 -50.58
CA PHE A 659 -9.13 4.39 -49.67
C PHE A 659 -9.09 3.20 -48.72
N ASP A 660 -10.23 2.84 -48.12
CA ASP A 660 -10.32 1.70 -47.20
C ASP A 660 -10.03 0.37 -47.92
N ARG A 661 -10.55 0.17 -49.14
CA ARG A 661 -10.27 -1.02 -49.95
C ARG A 661 -8.79 -1.15 -50.31
N LEU A 662 -8.13 -0.05 -50.64
CA LEU A 662 -6.69 -0.04 -50.94
C LEU A 662 -5.87 -0.37 -49.69
N VAL A 663 -6.21 0.22 -48.55
CA VAL A 663 -5.58 -0.12 -47.26
C VAL A 663 -5.75 -1.60 -46.94
N ASP A 664 -6.95 -2.16 -47.13
CA ASP A 664 -7.23 -3.57 -46.88
C ASP A 664 -6.37 -4.48 -47.76
N LYS A 665 -6.21 -4.14 -49.05
CA LYS A 665 -5.34 -4.87 -49.99
C LYS A 665 -3.90 -4.93 -49.51
N HIS A 666 -3.34 -3.82 -49.02
CA HIS A 666 -1.95 -3.77 -48.54
C HIS A 666 -1.74 -4.44 -47.19
N VAL A 667 -2.75 -4.47 -46.33
CA VAL A 667 -2.66 -5.05 -44.99
C VAL A 667 -2.92 -6.55 -44.99
N LYS A 668 -3.64 -7.09 -45.98
CA LYS A 668 -4.06 -8.50 -46.01
C LYS A 668 -2.91 -9.50 -45.87
N ALA A 669 -1.83 -9.32 -46.65
CA ALA A 669 -0.67 -10.22 -46.61
C ALA A 669 0.03 -10.19 -45.24
N ASP A 670 0.14 -9.01 -44.62
CA ASP A 670 0.72 -8.86 -43.28
C ASP A 670 -0.13 -9.57 -42.21
N VAL A 671 -1.46 -9.53 -42.34
CA VAL A 671 -2.39 -10.20 -41.41
C VAL A 671 -2.30 -11.72 -41.54
N GLU A 672 -2.26 -12.23 -42.78
CA GLU A 672 -2.12 -13.66 -43.05
C GLU A 672 -0.81 -14.19 -42.48
N LEU A 673 0.31 -13.51 -42.75
CA LEU A 673 1.62 -13.89 -42.24
C LEU A 673 1.68 -13.86 -40.70
N ALA A 674 1.20 -12.78 -40.07
CA ALA A 674 1.19 -12.68 -38.61
C ALA A 674 0.30 -13.76 -37.95
N THR A 675 -0.82 -14.12 -38.59
CA THR A 675 -1.71 -15.18 -38.11
C THR A 675 -1.07 -16.56 -38.24
N GLU A 676 -0.34 -16.81 -39.32
CA GLU A 676 0.42 -18.04 -39.52
C GLU A 676 1.55 -18.17 -38.49
N THR A 677 2.34 -17.11 -38.27
CA THR A 677 3.38 -17.09 -37.23
C THR A 677 2.79 -17.35 -35.84
N LEU A 678 1.65 -16.73 -35.51
CA LEU A 678 0.97 -16.98 -34.22
C LEU A 678 0.58 -18.45 -34.08
N LYS A 679 0.00 -19.06 -35.14
CA LYS A 679 -0.38 -20.47 -35.11
C LYS A 679 0.83 -21.36 -34.91
N ASN A 680 1.91 -21.14 -35.66
CA ASN A 680 3.12 -21.95 -35.56
C ASN A 680 3.65 -21.92 -34.12
N ASN A 681 3.79 -20.74 -33.51
CA ASN A 681 4.27 -20.65 -32.12
C ASN A 681 3.32 -21.27 -31.08
N LEU A 682 2.02 -21.40 -31.36
CA LEU A 682 1.06 -22.06 -30.45
C LEU A 682 1.09 -23.59 -30.54
N TYR A 683 1.56 -24.15 -31.67
CA TYR A 683 1.59 -25.60 -31.93
C TYR A 683 3.00 -26.19 -32.04
N GLU A 684 4.05 -25.38 -32.15
CA GLU A 684 5.45 -25.82 -32.28
C GLU A 684 5.94 -26.71 -31.11
N SER A 685 5.27 -26.65 -29.96
CA SER A 685 5.52 -27.50 -28.78
C SER A 685 5.36 -29.00 -29.07
N ASP A 686 4.55 -29.40 -30.07
CA ASP A 686 4.33 -30.81 -30.45
C ASP A 686 5.56 -31.40 -31.16
N THR A 687 6.23 -30.60 -32.01
CA THR A 687 7.34 -31.08 -32.86
C THR A 687 8.64 -31.38 -32.11
N LEU A 688 8.89 -30.71 -30.97
CA LEU A 688 10.11 -30.93 -30.17
C LEU A 688 9.99 -32.15 -29.25
N LEU A 689 8.78 -32.51 -28.82
CA LEU A 689 8.54 -33.68 -27.98
C LEU A 689 8.56 -34.98 -28.81
N GLU A 690 7.93 -35.02 -29.98
CA GLU A 690 7.99 -36.18 -30.88
C GLU A 690 9.43 -36.48 -31.36
N ALA A 691 10.27 -35.45 -31.53
CA ALA A 691 11.68 -35.62 -31.86
C ALA A 691 12.53 -36.17 -30.70
N SER A 692 12.09 -36.03 -29.44
CA SER A 692 12.81 -36.55 -28.27
C SER A 692 12.41 -37.99 -27.90
N GLU A 693 11.18 -38.41 -28.21
CA GLU A 693 10.75 -39.81 -28.08
C GLU A 693 11.24 -40.71 -29.23
N GLY A 694 11.56 -40.13 -30.40
CA GLY A 694 12.09 -40.86 -31.57
C GLY A 694 13.58 -41.22 -31.55
N VAL A 695 14.34 -40.86 -30.50
CA VAL A 695 15.81 -41.10 -30.43
C VAL A 695 16.19 -42.20 -29.42
N ASN A 696 15.23 -42.80 -28.71
CA ASN A 696 15.44 -44.01 -27.91
C ASN A 696 14.66 -45.21 -28.47
N GLY A 697 14.84 -45.49 -29.77
CA GLY A 697 14.39 -46.71 -30.45
C GLY A 697 15.57 -47.59 -30.86
#